data_AF-A0A1I7FLK4-F1
#
_entry.id   AF-A0A1I7FLK4-F1
#
_cell.length_a   1.000
_cell.length_b   1.000
_cell.length_c   1.000
_cell.angle_alpha   90.00
_cell.angle_beta   90.00
_cell.angle_gamma   90.00
#
_symmetry.space_group_name_H-M   'P 1'
#
loop_
_entity.id
_entity.type
_entity.pdbx_description
1 polymer ?
#
loop_
_entity_poly.entity_id
_entity_poly.type
_entity_poly.pdbx_seq_one_letter_code
_entity_poly.pdbx_strand_id
1 'polypeptide(L)'
;MQHFLKALQGSGLQVSISPELSEPENKNAGIETSQLIQQIHGMLRNALPLNTAMPIVTEENISEAEDFPLTDIQYAYLIGRNPGLELGGLTSCLYTEWDMTSLDIKALNDALNKIIEYHPMLRATLSLDGQQRILPSPLTYTISTQDGRTWTASEKDEQLAIIRHEMETQLLPVDKAPTFNIRATRLSDDITRLHIYFDLMFVDLHSVRVILRDWWQVYQGHSLHTLPDNMDFRSYIKSERYLQGQPQGLRDKAYWEQKIENLPPSPELPLKNAPELLSPPSFKRYSRKINAETLLTLKKKAELRKLTLESVFLGMYAEVLRQWSKRQTFTLTITQFGRRSYFAGIENVVGNFLQPMLLGIHGTETESLSERVIQIQTDLMMNRWHSSYNGVQVLRELTRRNHGSRAAAAPVVFSNTLTSDLDEVVTNVGWSEATQVYSSNQTPQVWLENQIVLVDGLVQVNWNTVNELFPDGMVEAMLDAYLTLITACAEDDSSWDKTSSLVQLPESDLAERVAANATDTDFDMKLLHEMILHAVEKFPDAIALVQGENQITYSEMVNKAGAIAQQICTSVQINPNDIVAVSMPQSPDLVIGLLGVLMSGAAYVAIDPQLPAERRMSLLNRCTVKCIITASTVFKQDEFASLPRINLDECPMHSTMDIGQMTSKQGLDDLAYVIFTSGSTGEPKGVMASHRNSVNTVLDINHKFQVTEQDSVLSVAPAGFDLSVYDYFGLLGVGGKVILAMPETANDPKIWLELLVEHQITIWDSVPAPVKVLVDRNESALAETKLRLILMSGDWIPVDLPERIRENLPNTAIISLGGATEGSIWSIYYPIEKIDKNWKSIPYGKPLANQTFHVLNNWFLPCPKWVTGELYIGGDGVTQGYLGDAEKTALRFITHPITGERLYRTGDLGRYIANGLIEILGREDNQVKINGYRIELGEIEACLLAHQNTNHVVIDAPVHAKTGQRHIVSYIVPVNAETLHEPGHFQDQLRELARKTLPSYMVPSYYILLHHMPLTSNGKIDRKSLPLPWSDTEENTDFMVEPANEIEAKILKLWQAQLQHDDFDVTDGFFDIGGDSLHAVGLLSALRQEFKITPVGEQDIIEGLFMNSNIQSFSRIIETIIQSQAVNDL
;
A
#
# COMPACT_ATOMS: atom_id res chain seq x y z
N MET A 1 7.15 -34.54 -18.10
CA MET A 1 7.21 -34.85 -19.54
C MET A 1 6.05 -34.20 -20.29
N GLN A 2 4.79 -34.45 -19.91
CA GLN A 2 3.62 -33.84 -20.56
C GLN A 2 3.66 -32.29 -20.56
N HIS A 3 4.01 -31.65 -19.43
CA HIS A 3 4.21 -30.18 -19.40
C HIS A 3 5.30 -29.69 -20.37
N PHE A 4 6.42 -30.41 -20.46
CA PHE A 4 7.51 -30.11 -21.41
C PHE A 4 7.07 -30.30 -22.88
N LEU A 5 6.34 -31.37 -23.19
CA LEU A 5 5.79 -31.61 -24.54
C LEU A 5 4.74 -30.58 -24.93
N LYS A 6 3.89 -30.17 -23.99
CA LYS A 6 2.88 -29.11 -24.18
C LYS A 6 3.55 -27.74 -24.39
N ALA A 7 4.64 -27.45 -23.66
CA ALA A 7 5.47 -26.28 -23.87
C ALA A 7 6.17 -26.29 -25.25
N LEU A 8 6.67 -27.46 -25.70
CA LEU A 8 7.24 -27.62 -27.04
C LEU A 8 6.19 -27.40 -28.14
N GLN A 9 4.98 -27.93 -28.01
CA GLN A 9 3.88 -27.67 -28.96
C GLN A 9 3.49 -26.18 -28.98
N GLY A 10 3.47 -25.52 -27.81
CA GLY A 10 3.24 -24.08 -27.69
C GLY A 10 4.35 -23.21 -28.31
N SER A 11 5.55 -23.76 -28.55
CA SER A 11 6.68 -23.07 -29.19
C SER A 11 6.65 -23.10 -30.73
N GLY A 12 5.59 -23.66 -31.34
CA GLY A 12 5.46 -23.80 -32.79
C GLY A 12 6.15 -25.04 -33.38
N LEU A 13 6.67 -25.94 -32.53
CA LEU A 13 7.22 -27.22 -32.96
C LEU A 13 6.10 -28.26 -33.13
N GLN A 14 5.96 -28.82 -34.33
CA GLN A 14 5.02 -29.92 -34.58
C GLN A 14 5.53 -31.22 -33.93
N VAL A 15 5.16 -31.44 -32.67
CA VAL A 15 5.42 -32.70 -31.96
C VAL A 15 4.21 -33.62 -32.16
N SER A 16 4.38 -34.70 -32.91
CA SER A 16 3.42 -35.82 -32.95
C SER A 16 3.64 -36.67 -31.70
N ILE A 17 2.72 -36.59 -30.75
CA ILE A 17 2.76 -37.39 -29.52
C ILE A 17 1.97 -38.68 -29.80
N SER A 18 2.61 -39.85 -29.64
CA SER A 18 1.86 -41.11 -29.69
C SER A 18 0.82 -41.15 -28.56
N PRO A 19 -0.44 -41.57 -28.81
CA PRO A 19 -1.46 -41.71 -27.77
C PRO A 19 -1.01 -42.54 -26.56
N GLU A 20 -0.08 -43.48 -26.77
CA GLU A 20 0.46 -44.40 -25.75
C GLU A 20 1.29 -43.70 -24.65
N LEU A 21 1.84 -42.50 -24.94
CA LEU A 21 2.59 -41.68 -23.98
C LEU A 21 1.69 -40.81 -23.08
N SER A 22 0.38 -40.83 -23.32
CA SER A 22 -0.63 -40.08 -22.56
C SER A 22 -1.31 -40.91 -21.47
N GLU A 23 -1.09 -42.23 -21.43
CA GLU A 23 -1.70 -43.11 -20.43
C GLU A 23 -0.82 -43.24 -19.15
N PRO A 24 -1.43 -43.22 -17.95
CA PRO A 24 -0.71 -43.20 -16.68
C PRO A 24 0.00 -44.51 -16.31
N GLU A 25 -0.28 -45.64 -16.97
CA GLU A 25 0.28 -46.97 -16.63
C GLU A 25 0.92 -47.68 -17.85
N ASN A 26 1.93 -47.08 -18.49
CA ASN A 26 2.60 -47.74 -19.61
C ASN A 26 3.77 -48.65 -19.16
N LYS A 27 3.60 -49.97 -19.28
CA LYS A 27 4.60 -51.01 -18.92
C LYS A 27 5.80 -51.11 -19.87
N ASN A 28 5.79 -50.40 -21.00
CA ASN A 28 6.89 -50.34 -21.98
C ASN A 28 7.70 -49.02 -21.93
N ALA A 29 7.60 -48.26 -20.82
CA ALA A 29 8.17 -46.92 -20.67
C ALA A 29 9.65 -46.81 -21.08
N GLY A 30 10.48 -47.84 -20.88
CA GLY A 30 11.92 -47.80 -21.22
C GLY A 30 12.21 -47.63 -22.71
N ILE A 31 11.49 -48.35 -23.58
CA ILE A 31 11.72 -48.36 -25.04
C ILE A 31 11.12 -47.12 -25.70
N GLU A 32 9.91 -46.73 -25.28
CA GLU A 32 9.25 -45.51 -25.76
C GLU A 32 9.96 -44.23 -25.30
N THR A 33 10.54 -44.21 -24.09
CA THR A 33 11.33 -43.04 -23.64
C THR A 33 12.60 -42.89 -24.47
N SER A 34 13.29 -43.98 -24.83
CA SER A 34 14.46 -43.89 -25.73
C SER A 34 14.10 -43.46 -27.15
N GLN A 35 12.96 -43.91 -27.69
CA GLN A 35 12.46 -43.45 -29.00
C GLN A 35 11.99 -42.00 -28.96
N LEU A 36 11.33 -41.58 -27.88
CA LEU A 36 10.90 -40.20 -27.67
C LEU A 36 12.11 -39.29 -27.43
N ILE A 37 13.14 -39.72 -26.69
CA ILE A 37 14.41 -39.02 -26.57
C ILE A 37 15.09 -38.93 -27.94
N GLN A 38 15.06 -39.98 -28.77
CA GLN A 38 15.59 -39.93 -30.13
C GLN A 38 14.80 -38.99 -31.04
N GLN A 39 13.47 -38.98 -30.95
CA GLN A 39 12.60 -38.06 -31.70
C GLN A 39 12.82 -36.63 -31.23
N ILE A 40 12.84 -36.38 -29.92
CA ILE A 40 13.15 -35.08 -29.33
C ILE A 40 14.59 -34.67 -29.72
N HIS A 41 15.59 -35.55 -29.65
CA HIS A 41 16.96 -35.28 -30.12
C HIS A 41 17.04 -35.04 -31.63
N GLY A 42 16.16 -35.67 -32.42
CA GLY A 42 16.07 -35.47 -33.87
C GLY A 42 15.37 -34.15 -34.23
N MET A 43 14.31 -33.80 -33.51
CA MET A 43 13.58 -32.54 -33.62
C MET A 43 14.41 -31.38 -33.10
N LEU A 44 15.05 -31.54 -31.95
CA LEU A 44 16.06 -30.62 -31.43
C LEU A 44 17.21 -30.51 -32.42
N ARG A 45 17.71 -31.57 -33.06
CA ARG A 45 18.71 -31.42 -34.15
C ARG A 45 18.22 -30.66 -35.37
N ASN A 46 16.94 -30.75 -35.71
CA ASN A 46 16.34 -30.12 -36.89
C ASN A 46 15.74 -28.72 -36.62
N ALA A 47 15.51 -28.37 -35.35
CA ALA A 47 14.92 -27.10 -34.91
C ALA A 47 15.83 -26.26 -34.00
N LEU A 48 16.88 -26.85 -33.42
CA LEU A 48 18.00 -26.11 -32.85
C LEU A 48 18.97 -25.73 -33.97
N PRO A 49 19.33 -24.45 -34.09
CA PRO A 49 20.58 -24.06 -34.74
C PRO A 49 21.76 -24.29 -33.78
N LEU A 50 21.79 -25.37 -33.00
CA LEU A 50 22.95 -25.71 -32.15
C LEU A 50 23.94 -26.67 -32.84
N ASN A 51 23.66 -27.15 -34.07
CA ASN A 51 24.57 -28.04 -34.78
C ASN A 51 24.67 -27.83 -36.30
N THR A 52 23.99 -26.82 -36.87
CA THR A 52 24.38 -26.33 -38.19
C THR A 52 25.45 -25.28 -37.98
N ALA A 53 26.68 -25.57 -38.41
CA ALA A 53 27.64 -24.53 -38.74
C ALA A 53 26.96 -23.64 -39.78
N MET A 54 26.30 -22.56 -39.34
CA MET A 54 25.84 -21.56 -40.29
C MET A 54 27.10 -20.97 -40.91
N PRO A 55 27.15 -20.82 -42.24
CA PRO A 55 28.24 -20.12 -42.86
C PRO A 55 28.16 -18.70 -42.31
N ILE A 56 29.04 -18.37 -41.37
CA ILE A 56 29.42 -16.98 -41.15
C ILE A 56 29.83 -16.55 -42.55
N VAL A 57 29.02 -15.70 -43.18
CA VAL A 57 29.43 -15.03 -44.39
C VAL A 57 30.63 -14.22 -43.94
N THR A 58 31.82 -14.77 -44.15
CA THR A 58 33.06 -14.02 -44.18
C THR A 58 32.95 -13.11 -45.39
N GLU A 59 32.17 -12.04 -45.26
CA GLU A 59 32.20 -10.95 -46.21
C GLU A 59 33.61 -10.34 -46.14
N GLU A 60 34.18 -10.13 -47.32
CA GLU A 60 35.56 -9.78 -47.57
C GLU A 60 36.00 -8.52 -46.81
N ASN A 61 37.19 -8.58 -46.20
CA ASN A 61 37.98 -7.45 -45.69
C ASN A 61 37.19 -6.41 -44.86
N ILE A 62 36.86 -6.76 -43.62
CA ILE A 62 36.48 -5.77 -42.61
C ILE A 62 37.71 -4.90 -42.33
N SER A 63 37.65 -3.63 -42.70
CA SER A 63 38.68 -2.64 -42.35
C SER A 63 38.72 -2.44 -40.82
N GLU A 64 39.91 -2.50 -40.21
CA GLU A 64 40.11 -2.22 -38.78
C GLU A 64 39.53 -0.84 -38.36
N ALA A 65 39.39 0.10 -39.30
CA ALA A 65 38.99 1.48 -39.05
C ALA A 65 37.46 1.75 -39.05
N GLU A 66 36.60 0.75 -39.23
CA GLU A 66 35.14 0.97 -39.31
C GLU A 66 34.50 1.10 -37.91
N ASP A 67 33.72 2.16 -37.71
CA ASP A 67 32.87 2.34 -36.54
C ASP A 67 31.74 1.30 -36.52
N PHE A 68 31.33 0.86 -35.34
CA PHE A 68 30.30 -0.15 -35.17
C PHE A 68 29.37 0.16 -33.99
N PRO A 69 28.14 -0.31 -34.00
CA PRO A 69 27.12 0.23 -33.11
C PRO A 69 27.18 -0.35 -31.70
N LEU A 70 26.60 0.37 -30.75
CA LEU A 70 26.40 -0.11 -29.38
C LEU A 70 25.40 -1.26 -29.32
N THR A 71 25.59 -2.14 -28.33
CA THR A 71 24.53 -3.03 -27.85
C THR A 71 23.50 -2.26 -27.04
N ASP A 72 22.33 -2.87 -26.83
CA ASP A 72 21.28 -2.23 -26.04
C ASP A 72 21.68 -2.01 -24.57
N ILE A 73 22.48 -2.90 -23.98
CA ILE A 73 22.97 -2.72 -22.62
C ILE A 73 24.00 -1.59 -22.52
N GLN A 74 24.88 -1.45 -23.50
CA GLN A 74 25.85 -0.35 -23.54
C GLN A 74 25.13 0.99 -23.69
N TYR A 75 24.05 1.04 -24.47
CA TYR A 75 23.20 2.22 -24.54
C TYR A 75 22.54 2.55 -23.19
N ALA A 76 22.06 1.53 -22.45
CA ALA A 76 21.52 1.74 -21.11
C ALA A 76 22.59 2.26 -20.12
N TYR A 77 23.81 1.73 -20.19
CA TYR A 77 24.93 2.24 -19.39
C TYR A 77 25.32 3.67 -19.75
N LEU A 78 25.28 4.04 -21.03
CA LEU A 78 25.50 5.41 -21.48
C LEU A 78 24.42 6.36 -20.93
N ILE A 79 23.16 5.95 -20.97
CA ILE A 79 22.03 6.70 -20.39
C ILE A 79 22.23 6.91 -18.88
N GLY A 80 22.61 5.87 -18.14
CA GLY A 80 22.80 5.92 -16.69
C GLY A 80 23.82 6.97 -16.22
N ARG A 81 24.72 7.41 -17.11
CA ARG A 81 25.69 8.48 -16.83
C ARG A 81 25.06 9.87 -16.71
N ASN A 82 23.83 10.04 -17.16
CA ASN A 82 23.13 11.31 -17.06
C ASN A 82 22.66 11.55 -15.61
N PRO A 83 23.15 12.59 -14.91
CA PRO A 83 22.74 12.87 -13.54
C PRO A 83 21.28 13.32 -13.41
N GLY A 84 20.63 13.71 -14.52
CA GLY A 84 19.22 14.10 -14.55
C GLY A 84 18.23 12.92 -14.59
N LEU A 85 18.71 11.67 -14.47
CA LEU A 85 17.88 10.48 -14.39
C LEU A 85 17.86 9.90 -12.97
N GLU A 86 16.80 9.17 -12.65
CA GLU A 86 16.69 8.38 -11.41
C GLU A 86 17.94 7.50 -11.24
N LEU A 87 18.60 7.61 -10.08
CA LEU A 87 19.85 6.89 -9.76
C LEU A 87 20.93 7.06 -10.86
N GLY A 88 20.94 8.20 -11.53
CA GLY A 88 21.87 8.55 -12.61
C GLY A 88 23.17 9.19 -12.11
N GLY A 89 24.01 9.60 -13.06
CA GLY A 89 25.31 10.23 -12.77
C GLY A 89 26.44 9.25 -12.48
N LEU A 90 26.22 7.96 -12.76
CA LEU A 90 27.20 6.89 -12.58
C LEU A 90 27.29 6.03 -13.84
N THR A 91 28.29 5.16 -13.91
CA THR A 91 28.36 4.13 -14.94
C THR A 91 28.45 2.75 -14.31
N SER A 92 28.17 1.72 -15.11
CA SER A 92 28.39 0.36 -14.64
C SER A 92 29.90 0.13 -14.51
N CYS A 93 30.38 -0.25 -13.34
CA CYS A 93 31.81 -0.41 -13.10
C CYS A 93 32.11 -1.64 -12.23
N LEU A 94 33.34 -2.12 -12.37
CA LEU A 94 33.96 -3.08 -11.46
C LEU A 94 35.21 -2.40 -10.88
N TYR A 95 35.25 -2.25 -9.57
CA TYR A 95 36.44 -1.85 -8.84
C TYR A 95 36.91 -3.01 -7.95
N THR A 96 38.21 -3.28 -7.98
CA THR A 96 38.82 -4.34 -7.15
C THR A 96 40.21 -3.94 -6.69
N GLU A 97 40.54 -4.42 -5.49
CA GLU A 97 41.85 -4.24 -4.89
C GLU A 97 42.52 -5.59 -4.66
N TRP A 98 43.84 -5.64 -4.89
CA TRP A 98 44.65 -6.84 -4.73
C TRP A 98 45.96 -6.51 -4.03
N ASP A 99 46.29 -7.22 -2.96
CA ASP A 99 47.63 -7.21 -2.39
C ASP A 99 48.50 -8.24 -3.10
N MET A 100 49.59 -7.75 -3.70
CA MET A 100 50.57 -8.53 -4.47
C MET A 100 51.90 -8.58 -3.72
N THR A 101 52.49 -9.77 -3.65
CA THR A 101 53.83 -9.95 -3.05
C THR A 101 54.93 -9.81 -4.11
N SER A 102 56.02 -9.09 -3.79
CA SER A 102 57.23 -8.94 -4.62
C SER A 102 56.99 -8.56 -6.10
N LEU A 103 56.03 -7.67 -6.34
CA LEU A 103 55.57 -7.29 -7.68
C LEU A 103 56.56 -6.37 -8.43
N ASP A 104 57.01 -6.77 -9.63
CA ASP A 104 57.72 -5.86 -10.55
C ASP A 104 56.72 -5.04 -11.36
N ILE A 105 56.47 -3.81 -10.88
CA ILE A 105 55.51 -2.89 -11.52
C ILE A 105 55.91 -2.54 -12.96
N LYS A 106 57.20 -2.49 -13.29
CA LYS A 106 57.65 -2.15 -14.65
C LYS A 106 57.34 -3.29 -15.60
N ALA A 107 57.73 -4.52 -15.25
CA ALA A 107 57.41 -5.70 -16.04
C ALA A 107 55.88 -5.91 -16.17
N LEU A 108 55.13 -5.61 -15.09
CA LEU A 108 53.67 -5.65 -15.11
C LEU A 108 53.07 -4.61 -16.07
N ASN A 109 53.60 -3.39 -16.08
CA ASN A 109 53.17 -2.34 -17.01
C ASN A 109 53.52 -2.70 -18.48
N ASP A 110 54.68 -3.30 -18.72
CA ASP A 110 55.07 -3.78 -20.06
C ASP A 110 54.11 -4.90 -20.53
N ALA A 111 53.72 -5.81 -19.63
CA ALA A 111 52.72 -6.82 -19.91
C ALA A 111 51.33 -6.22 -20.19
N LEU A 112 50.94 -5.18 -19.46
CA LEU A 112 49.68 -4.45 -19.67
C LEU A 112 49.63 -3.84 -21.08
N ASN A 113 50.72 -3.20 -21.52
CA ASN A 113 50.76 -2.61 -22.86
C ASN A 113 50.65 -3.66 -23.99
N LYS A 114 51.19 -4.87 -23.78
CA LYS A 114 51.02 -5.98 -24.73
C LYS A 114 49.58 -6.48 -24.80
N ILE A 115 48.87 -6.57 -23.68
CA ILE A 115 47.45 -6.98 -23.72
C ILE A 115 46.53 -5.89 -24.26
N ILE A 116 46.86 -4.60 -24.09
CA ILE A 116 46.13 -3.48 -24.74
C ILE A 116 46.26 -3.57 -26.27
N GLU A 117 47.43 -3.93 -26.76
CA GLU A 117 47.65 -4.18 -28.19
C GLU A 117 46.85 -5.40 -28.67
N TYR A 118 46.94 -6.51 -27.93
CA TYR A 118 46.29 -7.78 -28.29
C TYR A 118 44.75 -7.73 -28.24
N HIS A 119 44.15 -7.10 -27.23
CA HIS A 119 42.69 -7.03 -27.04
C HIS A 119 42.13 -5.70 -27.58
N PRO A 120 41.44 -5.68 -28.74
CA PRO A 120 40.99 -4.44 -29.38
C PRO A 120 40.07 -3.59 -28.50
N MET A 121 39.19 -4.22 -27.72
CA MET A 121 38.23 -3.51 -26.86
C MET A 121 38.86 -2.74 -25.69
N LEU A 122 40.13 -2.98 -25.35
CA LEU A 122 40.88 -2.12 -24.41
C LEU A 122 41.25 -0.76 -25.02
N ARG A 123 41.13 -0.63 -26.35
CA ARG A 123 41.33 0.60 -27.14
C ARG A 123 40.01 1.17 -27.67
N ALA A 124 38.86 0.68 -27.18
CA ALA A 124 37.55 1.15 -27.61
C ALA A 124 37.20 2.53 -27.04
N THR A 125 36.48 3.31 -27.83
CA THR A 125 35.94 4.63 -27.49
C THR A 125 34.59 4.84 -28.21
N LEU A 126 33.84 5.88 -27.83
CA LEU A 126 32.66 6.37 -28.54
C LEU A 126 33.03 7.49 -29.51
N SER A 127 32.57 7.38 -30.75
CA SER A 127 32.60 8.47 -31.72
C SER A 127 31.52 9.52 -31.42
N LEU A 128 31.63 10.70 -32.05
CA LEU A 128 30.64 11.77 -31.92
C LEU A 128 29.23 11.34 -32.34
N ASP A 129 29.12 10.37 -33.25
CA ASP A 129 27.86 9.82 -33.75
C ASP A 129 27.31 8.69 -32.85
N GLY A 130 27.90 8.48 -31.67
CA GLY A 130 27.46 7.48 -30.69
C GLY A 130 27.76 6.03 -31.09
N GLN A 131 28.70 5.80 -32.01
CA GLN A 131 29.18 4.47 -32.40
C GLN A 131 30.46 4.11 -31.64
N GLN A 132 30.73 2.83 -31.49
CA GLN A 132 31.99 2.31 -30.98
C GLN A 132 33.08 2.42 -32.05
N ARG A 133 34.28 2.84 -31.64
CA ARG A 133 35.48 2.94 -32.47
C ARG A 133 36.65 2.29 -31.75
N ILE A 134 37.46 1.51 -32.45
CA ILE A 134 38.72 0.97 -31.92
C ILE A 134 39.86 1.88 -32.38
N LEU A 135 40.65 2.41 -31.43
CA LEU A 135 41.84 3.21 -31.76
C LEU A 135 42.96 2.32 -32.31
N PRO A 136 43.77 2.79 -33.27
CA PRO A 136 44.89 2.02 -33.82
C PRO A 136 45.95 1.72 -32.76
N SER A 137 46.70 0.63 -32.95
CA SER A 137 47.88 0.30 -32.13
C SER A 137 49.09 1.16 -32.55
N PRO A 138 49.96 1.61 -31.64
CA PRO A 138 49.95 1.35 -30.19
C PRO A 138 49.19 2.41 -29.38
N LEU A 139 48.53 1.97 -28.30
CA LEU A 139 48.04 2.83 -27.20
C LEU A 139 48.89 2.54 -25.97
N THR A 140 49.71 3.51 -25.54
CA THR A 140 50.59 3.33 -24.38
C THR A 140 49.91 3.76 -23.09
N TYR A 141 49.91 2.89 -22.08
CA TYR A 141 49.44 3.15 -20.73
C TYR A 141 50.57 3.04 -19.70
N THR A 142 50.51 3.87 -18.67
CA THR A 142 51.45 3.86 -17.54
C THR A 142 50.66 3.73 -16.23
N ILE A 143 50.92 2.67 -15.47
CA ILE A 143 50.35 2.47 -14.13
C ILE A 143 50.87 3.56 -13.21
N SER A 144 49.95 4.35 -12.63
CA SER A 144 50.30 5.36 -11.63
C SER A 144 50.78 4.67 -10.35
N THR A 145 51.91 5.12 -9.80
CA THR A 145 52.52 4.53 -8.60
C THR A 145 52.61 5.55 -7.48
N GLN A 146 52.23 5.11 -6.28
CA GLN A 146 52.38 5.89 -5.05
C GLN A 146 53.19 5.08 -4.02
N ASP A 147 54.02 5.78 -3.27
CA ASP A 147 54.80 5.19 -2.18
C ASP A 147 54.11 5.43 -0.84
N GLY A 148 53.50 4.39 -0.29
CA GLY A 148 52.84 4.40 1.02
C GLY A 148 53.67 3.74 2.13
N ARG A 149 54.94 3.42 1.86
CA ARG A 149 55.81 2.72 2.83
C ARG A 149 56.10 3.56 4.07
N THR A 150 56.05 4.89 3.95
CA THR A 150 56.27 5.85 5.04
C THR A 150 55.01 6.20 5.82
N TRP A 151 53.83 5.74 5.39
CA TRP A 151 52.58 5.99 6.11
C TRP A 151 52.55 5.21 7.43
N THR A 152 52.07 5.86 8.48
CA THR A 152 51.68 5.19 9.72
C THR A 152 50.48 4.26 9.49
N ALA A 153 50.18 3.35 10.42
CA ALA A 153 49.06 2.43 10.26
C ALA A 153 47.71 3.15 10.07
N SER A 154 47.46 4.22 10.85
CA SER A 154 46.22 5.02 10.73
C SER A 154 46.14 5.76 9.39
N GLU A 155 47.27 6.31 8.91
CA GLU A 155 47.32 6.99 7.62
C GLU A 155 47.14 6.00 6.45
N LYS A 156 47.63 4.76 6.57
CA LYS A 156 47.41 3.75 5.52
C LYS A 156 45.94 3.51 5.28
N ASP A 157 45.16 3.28 6.34
CA ASP A 157 43.73 3.01 6.23
C ASP A 157 42.97 4.20 5.64
N GLU A 158 43.29 5.42 6.10
CA GLU A 158 42.68 6.66 5.59
C GLU A 158 43.01 6.92 4.12
N GLN A 159 44.30 6.84 3.73
CA GLN A 159 44.72 7.07 2.35
C GLN A 159 44.17 6.01 1.39
N LEU A 160 44.15 4.74 1.80
CA LEU A 160 43.54 3.67 1.01
C LEU A 160 42.03 3.86 0.85
N ALA A 161 41.33 4.35 1.88
CA ALA A 161 39.92 4.69 1.79
C ALA A 161 39.65 5.86 0.84
N ILE A 162 40.51 6.89 0.84
CA ILE A 162 40.44 8.00 -0.13
C ILE A 162 40.63 7.49 -1.56
N ILE A 163 41.68 6.69 -1.81
CA ILE A 163 41.93 6.10 -3.14
C ILE A 163 40.75 5.23 -3.57
N ARG A 164 40.20 4.41 -2.67
CA ARG A 164 39.01 3.60 -2.94
C ARG A 164 37.83 4.46 -3.36
N HIS A 165 37.50 5.47 -2.57
CA HIS A 165 36.40 6.37 -2.87
C HIS A 165 36.58 7.06 -4.24
N GLU A 166 37.76 7.64 -4.50
CA GLU A 166 38.07 8.23 -5.80
C GLU A 166 37.93 7.24 -6.95
N MET A 167 38.37 6.00 -6.76
CA MET A 167 38.34 4.97 -7.79
C MET A 167 36.92 4.46 -8.04
N GLU A 168 36.06 4.38 -7.02
CA GLU A 168 34.67 3.94 -7.15
C GLU A 168 33.75 4.99 -7.74
N THR A 169 34.00 6.28 -7.48
CA THR A 169 33.14 7.38 -7.95
C THR A 169 33.61 8.00 -9.26
N GLN A 170 34.73 7.55 -9.82
CA GLN A 170 35.24 8.11 -11.07
C GLN A 170 34.29 7.81 -12.24
N LEU A 171 34.10 8.80 -13.12
CA LEU A 171 33.36 8.64 -14.36
C LEU A 171 34.31 8.91 -15.53
N LEU A 172 34.85 7.83 -16.12
CA LEU A 172 35.80 7.98 -17.23
C LEU A 172 35.07 8.45 -18.50
N PRO A 173 35.64 9.42 -19.25
CA PRO A 173 35.08 9.86 -20.52
C PRO A 173 35.07 8.71 -21.54
N VAL A 174 33.91 8.40 -22.10
CA VAL A 174 33.73 7.30 -23.08
C VAL A 174 34.21 7.67 -24.48
N ASP A 175 34.40 8.95 -24.77
CA ASP A 175 34.99 9.46 -26.01
C ASP A 175 36.53 9.40 -26.01
N LYS A 176 37.13 8.88 -24.93
CA LYS A 176 38.59 8.70 -24.80
C LYS A 176 38.91 7.28 -24.35
N ALA A 177 40.05 6.77 -24.81
CA ALA A 177 40.62 5.50 -24.33
C ALA A 177 41.89 5.75 -23.50
N PRO A 178 42.21 4.86 -22.54
CA PRO A 178 41.42 3.70 -22.14
C PRO A 178 40.26 4.05 -21.18
N THR A 179 39.24 3.20 -21.15
CA THR A 179 38.14 3.26 -20.17
C THR A 179 38.37 2.35 -18.96
N PHE A 180 39.62 2.30 -18.50
CA PHE A 180 40.02 1.63 -17.26
C PHE A 180 41.06 2.48 -16.54
N ASN A 181 41.20 2.28 -15.25
CA ASN A 181 42.19 2.99 -14.42
C ASN A 181 42.88 1.99 -13.49
N ILE A 182 44.22 1.98 -13.51
CA ILE A 182 45.03 1.09 -12.69
C ILE A 182 46.04 1.94 -11.94
N ARG A 183 46.01 1.83 -10.61
CA ARG A 183 46.97 2.47 -9.70
C ARG A 183 47.66 1.40 -8.84
N ALA A 184 48.88 1.67 -8.40
CA ALA A 184 49.64 0.80 -7.53
C ALA A 184 50.19 1.59 -6.33
N THR A 185 49.94 1.09 -5.13
CA THR A 185 50.41 1.69 -3.87
C THR A 185 51.37 0.73 -3.19
N ARG A 186 52.63 1.12 -3.02
CA ARG A 186 53.63 0.32 -2.29
C ARG A 186 53.40 0.46 -0.80
N LEU A 187 52.94 -0.59 -0.13
CA LEU A 187 52.60 -0.59 1.30
C LEU A 187 53.78 -1.01 2.19
N SER A 188 54.69 -1.81 1.64
CA SER A 188 55.98 -2.21 2.22
C SER A 188 56.98 -2.49 1.08
N ASP A 189 58.18 -2.96 1.41
CA ASP A 189 59.14 -3.38 0.38
C ASP A 189 58.67 -4.63 -0.39
N ASP A 190 57.80 -5.45 0.22
CA ASP A 190 57.31 -6.69 -0.38
C ASP A 190 55.85 -6.64 -0.82
N ILE A 191 55.03 -5.72 -0.30
CA ILE A 191 53.58 -5.68 -0.58
C ILE A 191 53.23 -4.45 -1.40
N THR A 192 52.61 -4.69 -2.55
CA THR A 192 52.00 -3.65 -3.41
C THR A 192 50.50 -3.88 -3.53
N ARG A 193 49.70 -2.87 -3.18
CA ARG A 193 48.25 -2.83 -3.42
C ARG A 193 47.99 -2.36 -4.84
N LEU A 194 47.41 -3.21 -5.67
CA LEU A 194 46.84 -2.83 -6.97
C LEU A 194 45.40 -2.39 -6.79
N HIS A 195 45.06 -1.23 -7.38
CA HIS A 195 43.71 -0.70 -7.47
C HIS A 195 43.30 -0.73 -8.94
N ILE A 196 42.29 -1.53 -9.27
CA ILE A 196 41.91 -1.83 -10.66
C ILE A 196 40.45 -1.43 -10.84
N TYR A 197 40.21 -0.49 -11.75
CA TYR A 197 38.87 -0.04 -12.16
C TYR A 197 38.66 -0.34 -13.64
N PHE A 198 37.56 -0.99 -13.95
CA PHE A 198 37.05 -1.13 -15.31
C PHE A 198 35.68 -0.48 -15.45
N ASP A 199 35.56 0.36 -16.46
CA ASP A 199 34.27 0.82 -16.94
C ASP A 199 33.61 -0.31 -17.74
N LEU A 200 32.50 -0.84 -17.24
CA LEU A 200 31.83 -1.99 -17.86
C LEU A 200 31.05 -1.59 -19.12
N MET A 201 31.17 -0.35 -19.60
CA MET A 201 30.68 0.08 -20.91
C MET A 201 31.26 -0.77 -22.05
N PHE A 202 32.54 -1.10 -22.03
CA PHE A 202 33.20 -1.79 -23.15
C PHE A 202 33.59 -3.24 -22.84
N VAL A 203 33.56 -3.64 -21.57
CA VAL A 203 33.91 -4.99 -21.10
C VAL A 203 32.87 -5.49 -20.11
N ASP A 204 32.56 -6.78 -20.13
CA ASP A 204 31.76 -7.43 -19.07
C ASP A 204 32.65 -8.09 -18.01
N LEU A 205 32.04 -8.63 -16.93
CA LEU A 205 32.79 -9.28 -15.84
C LEU A 205 33.65 -10.46 -16.31
N HIS A 206 33.17 -11.26 -17.27
CA HIS A 206 33.96 -12.34 -17.88
C HIS A 206 35.16 -11.79 -18.66
N SER A 207 34.97 -10.71 -19.41
CA SER A 207 36.06 -10.03 -20.14
C SER A 207 37.11 -9.49 -19.20
N VAL A 208 36.71 -8.91 -18.06
CA VAL A 208 37.69 -8.47 -17.05
C VAL A 208 38.53 -9.64 -16.56
N ARG A 209 37.93 -10.82 -16.31
CA ARG A 209 38.72 -12.02 -16.01
C ARG A 209 39.70 -12.38 -17.12
N VAL A 210 39.24 -12.41 -18.38
CA VAL A 210 40.10 -12.73 -19.52
C VAL A 210 41.29 -11.77 -19.57
N ILE A 211 41.04 -10.48 -19.38
CA ILE A 211 42.06 -9.44 -19.29
C ILE A 211 43.04 -9.72 -18.15
N LEU A 212 42.56 -9.98 -16.93
CA LEU A 212 43.43 -10.23 -15.76
C LEU A 212 44.25 -11.52 -15.90
N ARG A 213 43.68 -12.58 -16.47
CA ARG A 213 44.36 -13.83 -16.77
C ARG A 213 45.48 -13.61 -17.78
N ASP A 214 45.15 -12.99 -18.91
CA ASP A 214 46.08 -12.76 -20.01
C ASP A 214 47.20 -11.79 -19.61
N TRP A 215 46.87 -10.76 -18.82
CA TRP A 215 47.83 -9.82 -18.25
C TRP A 215 48.90 -10.56 -17.44
N TRP A 216 48.46 -11.47 -16.58
CA TRP A 216 49.34 -12.25 -15.71
C TRP A 216 50.15 -13.28 -16.48
N GLN A 217 49.56 -13.96 -17.46
CA GLN A 217 50.29 -14.87 -18.34
C GLN A 217 51.44 -14.16 -19.06
N VAL A 218 51.18 -12.97 -19.63
CA VAL A 218 52.22 -12.19 -20.31
C VAL A 218 53.28 -11.68 -19.33
N TYR A 219 52.89 -11.28 -18.12
CA TYR A 219 53.83 -10.89 -17.06
C TYR A 219 54.78 -12.05 -16.69
N GLN A 220 54.27 -13.28 -16.65
CA GLN A 220 55.07 -14.49 -16.42
C GLN A 220 55.89 -14.95 -17.64
N GLY A 221 55.77 -14.27 -18.78
CA GLY A 221 56.48 -14.61 -20.01
C GLY A 221 55.82 -15.69 -20.86
N HIS A 222 54.56 -16.06 -20.59
CA HIS A 222 53.79 -16.98 -21.42
C HIS A 222 53.22 -16.29 -22.67
N SER A 223 52.95 -17.07 -23.72
CA SER A 223 52.27 -16.60 -24.93
C SER A 223 50.75 -16.64 -24.77
N LEU A 224 50.06 -15.67 -25.38
CA LEU A 224 48.60 -15.61 -25.41
C LEU A 224 48.02 -16.64 -26.40
N HIS A 225 46.74 -16.95 -26.24
CA HIS A 225 45.98 -17.78 -27.17
C HIS A 225 45.93 -17.14 -28.57
N THR A 226 45.83 -17.95 -29.63
CA THR A 226 45.56 -17.43 -30.98
C THR A 226 44.06 -17.44 -31.21
N LEU A 227 43.46 -16.27 -31.44
CA LEU A 227 42.05 -16.16 -31.84
C LEU A 227 41.89 -16.56 -33.32
N PRO A 228 40.76 -17.15 -33.74
CA PRO A 228 40.48 -17.40 -35.15
C PRO A 228 40.49 -16.10 -35.97
N ASP A 229 40.87 -16.18 -37.24
CA ASP A 229 40.93 -15.03 -38.15
C ASP A 229 39.59 -14.26 -38.16
N ASN A 230 39.65 -12.94 -37.93
CA ASN A 230 38.51 -12.02 -37.89
C ASN A 230 37.50 -12.23 -36.73
N MET A 231 37.83 -13.00 -35.69
CA MET A 231 37.00 -13.12 -34.49
C MET A 231 37.32 -12.01 -33.47
N ASP A 232 36.43 -11.02 -33.37
CA ASP A 232 36.47 -9.98 -32.36
C ASP A 232 35.05 -9.57 -31.93
N PHE A 233 34.93 -8.63 -30.98
CA PHE A 233 33.62 -8.18 -30.52
C PHE A 233 32.82 -7.49 -31.64
N ARG A 234 33.47 -6.83 -32.60
CA ARG A 234 32.81 -6.14 -33.70
C ARG A 234 32.14 -7.14 -34.65
N SER A 235 32.85 -8.19 -35.06
CA SER A 235 32.32 -9.23 -35.94
C SER A 235 31.19 -10.01 -35.25
N TYR A 236 31.29 -10.20 -33.93
CA TYR A 236 30.20 -10.73 -33.11
C TYR A 236 28.93 -9.86 -33.17
N ILE A 237 29.02 -8.54 -32.93
CA ILE A 237 27.86 -7.64 -32.95
C ILE A 237 27.20 -7.57 -34.34
N LYS A 238 28.00 -7.52 -35.41
CA LYS A 238 27.46 -7.56 -36.79
C LYS A 238 26.68 -8.85 -37.04
N SER A 239 27.21 -9.98 -36.56
CA SER A 239 26.55 -11.29 -36.68
C SER A 239 25.25 -11.37 -35.87
N GLU A 240 25.24 -10.92 -34.61
CA GLU A 240 24.01 -10.90 -33.78
C GLU A 240 22.91 -10.03 -34.40
N ARG A 241 23.28 -8.85 -34.95
CA ARG A 241 22.31 -7.97 -35.63
C ARG A 241 21.74 -8.59 -36.90
N TYR A 242 22.58 -9.27 -37.68
CA TYR A 242 22.10 -10.00 -38.84
C TYR A 242 21.08 -11.08 -38.46
N LEU A 243 21.34 -11.83 -37.37
CA LEU A 243 20.45 -12.87 -36.85
C LEU A 243 19.09 -12.34 -36.39
N GLN A 244 19.02 -11.11 -35.86
CA GLN A 244 17.74 -10.49 -35.47
C GLN A 244 16.77 -10.32 -36.65
N GLY A 245 17.28 -10.12 -37.87
CA GLY A 245 16.47 -10.01 -39.09
C GLY A 245 16.09 -11.36 -39.72
N GLN A 246 16.64 -12.47 -39.22
CA GLN A 246 16.36 -13.82 -39.72
C GLN A 246 15.06 -14.38 -39.13
N PRO A 247 14.50 -15.48 -39.69
CA PRO A 247 13.28 -16.11 -39.17
C PRO A 247 13.33 -16.42 -37.66
N GLN A 248 14.51 -16.77 -37.13
CA GLN A 248 14.70 -16.98 -35.69
C GLN A 248 14.50 -15.69 -34.88
N GLY A 249 15.12 -14.57 -35.29
CA GLY A 249 14.95 -13.28 -34.61
C GLY A 249 13.50 -12.79 -34.65
N LEU A 250 12.80 -12.99 -35.77
CA LEU A 250 11.37 -12.66 -35.90
C LEU A 250 10.49 -13.54 -34.99
N ARG A 251 10.80 -14.84 -34.87
CA ARG A 251 10.12 -15.76 -33.94
C ARG A 251 10.32 -15.30 -32.49
N ASP A 252 11.55 -14.96 -32.12
CA ASP A 252 11.89 -14.51 -30.77
C ASP A 252 11.18 -13.20 -30.44
N LYS A 253 11.11 -12.25 -31.37
CA LYS A 253 10.32 -11.03 -31.22
C LYS A 253 8.83 -11.32 -30.98
N ALA A 254 8.21 -12.18 -31.80
CA ALA A 254 6.79 -12.51 -31.66
C ALA A 254 6.47 -13.19 -30.32
N TYR A 255 7.36 -14.07 -29.83
CA TYR A 255 7.26 -14.67 -28.50
C TYR A 255 7.16 -13.62 -27.39
N TRP A 256 8.06 -12.63 -27.40
CA TRP A 256 8.05 -11.57 -26.39
C TRP A 256 6.87 -10.62 -26.54
N GLU A 257 6.47 -10.27 -27.76
CA GLU A 257 5.29 -9.42 -28.00
C GLU A 257 4.00 -10.01 -27.41
N GLN A 258 3.87 -11.35 -27.41
CA GLN A 258 2.79 -12.07 -26.75
C GLN A 258 2.98 -12.17 -25.23
N LYS A 259 4.22 -12.39 -24.75
CA LYS A 259 4.51 -12.55 -23.31
C LYS A 259 4.37 -11.24 -22.53
N ILE A 260 4.65 -10.10 -23.17
CA ILE A 260 4.60 -8.75 -22.59
C ILE A 260 3.27 -8.45 -21.91
N GLU A 261 2.14 -8.89 -22.47
CA GLU A 261 0.80 -8.65 -21.90
C GLU A 261 0.58 -9.33 -20.54
N ASN A 262 1.34 -10.40 -20.26
CA ASN A 262 1.21 -11.21 -19.06
C ASN A 262 2.37 -10.99 -18.07
N LEU A 263 3.31 -10.08 -18.36
CA LEU A 263 4.40 -9.78 -17.44
C LEU A 263 3.88 -8.95 -16.26
N PRO A 264 4.01 -9.44 -15.02
CA PRO A 264 3.64 -8.66 -13.85
C PRO A 264 4.61 -7.48 -13.67
N PRO A 265 4.23 -6.45 -12.89
CA PRO A 265 5.13 -5.34 -12.56
C PRO A 265 6.35 -5.78 -11.75
N SER A 266 7.31 -4.89 -11.53
CA SER A 266 8.44 -5.15 -10.62
C SER A 266 7.98 -5.45 -9.18
N PRO A 267 8.80 -6.13 -8.37
CA PRO A 267 8.49 -6.32 -6.95
C PRO A 267 8.38 -4.96 -6.25
N GLU A 268 7.37 -4.83 -5.41
CA GLU A 268 7.06 -3.59 -4.69
C GLU A 268 7.62 -3.69 -3.27
N LEU A 269 8.93 -3.49 -3.17
CA LEU A 269 9.70 -3.55 -1.92
C LEU A 269 9.56 -2.24 -1.12
N PRO A 270 9.57 -2.29 0.23
CA PRO A 270 9.59 -1.11 1.07
C PRO A 270 10.80 -0.20 0.79
N LEU A 271 10.54 1.09 0.57
CA LEU A 271 11.58 2.10 0.38
C LEU A 271 11.59 3.07 1.58
N LYS A 272 12.80 3.42 2.03
CA LYS A 272 13.04 4.49 3.01
C LYS A 272 13.07 5.85 2.32
N ASN A 273 13.72 5.93 1.17
CA ASN A 273 13.84 7.14 0.36
C ASN A 273 13.33 6.90 -1.07
N ALA A 274 12.81 7.95 -1.69
CA ALA A 274 12.50 7.92 -3.11
C ALA A 274 13.81 7.86 -3.93
N PRO A 275 13.94 6.96 -4.93
CA PRO A 275 15.17 6.81 -5.70
C PRO A 275 15.66 8.09 -6.39
N GLU A 276 14.75 8.99 -6.76
CA GLU A 276 15.05 10.26 -7.43
C GLU A 276 15.80 11.25 -6.53
N LEU A 277 15.72 11.07 -5.20
CA LEU A 277 16.40 11.90 -4.21
C LEU A 277 17.85 11.47 -3.97
N LEU A 278 18.27 10.31 -4.50
CA LEU A 278 19.59 9.72 -4.28
C LEU A 278 20.48 9.94 -5.50
N SER A 279 21.06 11.14 -5.63
CA SER A 279 21.96 11.49 -6.75
C SER A 279 23.22 12.25 -6.29
N PRO A 280 24.44 11.72 -6.55
CA PRO A 280 24.72 10.40 -7.09
C PRO A 280 24.44 9.31 -6.03
N PRO A 281 23.98 8.11 -6.43
CA PRO A 281 23.76 7.05 -5.45
C PRO A 281 25.08 6.44 -4.98
N SER A 282 25.10 5.96 -3.74
CA SER A 282 26.19 5.13 -3.21
C SER A 282 25.71 3.70 -3.08
N PHE A 283 26.63 2.73 -3.17
CA PHE A 283 26.28 1.31 -3.15
C PHE A 283 26.89 0.62 -1.94
N LYS A 284 26.17 -0.39 -1.43
CA LYS A 284 26.60 -1.26 -0.34
C LYS A 284 26.49 -2.71 -0.77
N ARG A 285 27.50 -3.52 -0.43
CA ARG A 285 27.53 -4.96 -0.68
C ARG A 285 27.39 -5.73 0.63
N TYR A 286 26.48 -6.69 0.66
CA TYR A 286 26.38 -7.70 1.71
C TYR A 286 26.83 -9.05 1.16
N SER A 287 27.75 -9.74 1.84
CA SER A 287 28.34 -10.98 1.36
C SER A 287 28.22 -12.10 2.39
N ARG A 288 27.87 -13.30 1.92
CA ARG A 288 27.78 -14.52 2.73
C ARG A 288 28.23 -15.72 1.90
N LYS A 289 28.93 -16.68 2.53
CA LYS A 289 29.37 -17.92 1.88
C LYS A 289 28.42 -19.05 2.24
N ILE A 290 28.05 -19.87 1.26
CA ILE A 290 27.32 -21.13 1.46
C ILE A 290 28.36 -22.20 1.81
N ASN A 291 28.12 -22.95 2.89
CA ASN A 291 29.02 -24.03 3.26
C ASN A 291 29.01 -25.15 2.21
N ALA A 292 30.13 -25.89 2.09
CA ALA A 292 30.30 -26.90 1.04
C ALA A 292 29.34 -28.10 1.18
N GLU A 293 28.97 -28.47 2.41
CA GLU A 293 28.08 -29.62 2.69
C GLU A 293 26.64 -29.33 2.27
N THR A 294 26.11 -28.17 2.63
CA THR A 294 24.83 -27.62 2.22
C THR A 294 24.76 -27.52 0.70
N LEU A 295 25.80 -26.98 0.04
CA LEU A 295 25.84 -26.88 -1.42
C LEU A 295 25.79 -28.27 -2.09
N LEU A 296 26.59 -29.22 -1.62
CA LEU A 296 26.63 -30.58 -2.17
C LEU A 296 25.28 -31.29 -1.99
N THR A 297 24.65 -31.14 -0.83
CA THR A 297 23.35 -31.74 -0.52
C THR A 297 22.24 -31.09 -1.34
N LEU A 298 22.24 -29.77 -1.45
CA LEU A 298 21.31 -29.02 -2.29
C LEU A 298 21.43 -29.41 -3.76
N LYS A 299 22.65 -29.58 -4.27
CA LYS A 299 22.91 -30.06 -5.64
C LYS A 299 22.27 -31.42 -5.88
N LYS A 300 22.49 -32.39 -5.00
CA LYS A 300 21.88 -33.72 -5.10
C LYS A 300 20.35 -33.65 -5.09
N LYS A 301 19.76 -32.84 -4.21
CA LYS A 301 18.30 -32.66 -4.13
C LYS A 301 17.72 -31.98 -5.36
N ALA A 302 18.44 -31.00 -5.93
CA ALA A 302 18.08 -30.36 -7.18
C ALA A 302 18.12 -31.36 -8.35
N GLU A 303 19.17 -32.18 -8.44
CA GLU A 303 19.32 -33.23 -9.47
C GLU A 303 18.18 -34.25 -9.43
N LEU A 304 17.80 -34.72 -8.22
CA LEU A 304 16.65 -35.62 -8.04
C LEU A 304 15.34 -35.04 -8.60
N ARG A 305 15.19 -33.71 -8.50
CA ARG A 305 14.03 -32.95 -9.00
C ARG A 305 14.21 -32.44 -10.43
N LYS A 306 15.33 -32.77 -11.08
CA LYS A 306 15.71 -32.28 -12.42
C LYS A 306 15.78 -30.75 -12.51
N LEU A 307 16.20 -30.13 -11.42
CA LEU A 307 16.42 -28.70 -11.29
C LEU A 307 17.91 -28.38 -11.39
N THR A 308 18.22 -27.25 -12.01
CA THR A 308 19.56 -26.64 -11.99
C THR A 308 19.75 -25.88 -10.69
N LEU A 309 21.00 -25.81 -10.19
CA LEU A 309 21.32 -24.99 -9.02
C LEU A 309 20.95 -23.51 -9.24
N GLU A 310 21.09 -23.00 -10.46
CA GLU A 310 20.66 -21.65 -10.81
C GLU A 310 19.17 -21.43 -10.54
N SER A 311 18.32 -22.35 -11.02
CA SER A 311 16.86 -22.24 -10.80
C SER A 311 16.51 -22.38 -9.33
N VAL A 312 17.25 -23.20 -8.57
CA VAL A 312 17.09 -23.28 -7.12
C VAL A 312 17.44 -21.96 -6.45
N PHE A 313 18.61 -21.38 -6.72
CA PHE A 313 19.02 -20.10 -6.12
C PHE A 313 18.08 -18.96 -6.50
N LEU A 314 17.66 -18.89 -7.76
CA LEU A 314 16.67 -17.91 -8.23
C LEU A 314 15.30 -18.13 -7.59
N GLY A 315 14.88 -19.38 -7.45
CA GLY A 315 13.64 -19.77 -6.78
C GLY A 315 13.60 -19.34 -5.32
N MET A 316 14.65 -19.66 -4.55
CA MET A 316 14.74 -19.21 -3.15
C MET A 316 14.77 -17.68 -3.04
N TYR A 317 15.37 -16.99 -4.02
CA TYR A 317 15.43 -15.53 -4.03
C TYR A 317 14.04 -14.95 -4.30
N ALA A 318 13.31 -15.53 -5.25
CA ALA A 318 11.93 -15.19 -5.53
C ALA A 318 11.04 -15.39 -4.28
N GLU A 319 11.16 -16.49 -3.54
CA GLU A 319 10.36 -16.72 -2.33
C GLU A 319 10.63 -15.66 -1.24
N VAL A 320 11.89 -15.27 -1.02
CA VAL A 320 12.22 -14.17 -0.10
C VAL A 320 11.59 -12.86 -0.59
N LEU A 321 11.70 -12.54 -1.88
CA LEU A 321 11.09 -11.35 -2.44
C LEU A 321 9.55 -11.36 -2.32
N ARG A 322 8.87 -12.52 -2.45
CA ARG A 322 7.41 -12.63 -2.24
C ARG A 322 6.98 -12.25 -0.83
N GLN A 323 7.83 -12.55 0.17
CA GLN A 323 7.56 -12.23 1.56
C GLN A 323 7.75 -10.73 1.84
N TRP A 324 8.75 -10.08 1.23
CA TRP A 324 9.04 -8.65 1.43
C TRP A 324 8.40 -7.69 0.43
N SER A 325 7.80 -8.19 -0.65
CA SER A 325 7.09 -7.40 -1.64
C SER A 325 5.60 -7.34 -1.28
N LYS A 326 4.97 -6.16 -1.47
CA LYS A 326 3.51 -6.06 -1.44
C LYS A 326 2.84 -7.04 -2.43
N ARG A 327 3.54 -7.34 -3.53
CA ARG A 327 3.07 -8.23 -4.61
C ARG A 327 3.78 -9.57 -4.55
N GLN A 328 3.02 -10.65 -4.66
CA GLN A 328 3.55 -12.02 -4.67
C GLN A 328 3.89 -12.50 -6.08
N THR A 329 3.43 -11.82 -7.13
CA THR A 329 3.86 -12.04 -8.51
C THR A 329 4.53 -10.77 -9.04
N PHE A 330 5.68 -10.92 -9.68
CA PHE A 330 6.52 -9.79 -10.08
C PHE A 330 7.53 -10.16 -11.16
N THR A 331 8.08 -9.17 -11.86
CA THR A 331 9.12 -9.38 -12.87
C THR A 331 10.50 -9.05 -12.32
N LEU A 332 11.45 -9.95 -12.55
CA LEU A 332 12.88 -9.77 -12.25
C LEU A 332 13.69 -9.57 -13.53
N THR A 333 14.82 -8.89 -13.40
CA THR A 333 15.85 -8.84 -14.45
C THR A 333 16.88 -9.93 -14.18
N ILE A 334 17.10 -10.82 -15.15
CA ILE A 334 18.13 -11.86 -15.10
C ILE A 334 19.28 -11.45 -16.00
N THR A 335 20.51 -11.42 -15.49
CA THR A 335 21.68 -11.16 -16.33
C THR A 335 22.14 -12.43 -17.03
N GLN A 336 22.32 -12.37 -18.35
CA GLN A 336 22.90 -13.44 -19.15
C GLN A 336 24.22 -13.02 -19.77
N PHE A 337 25.16 -13.94 -19.84
CA PHE A 337 26.41 -13.75 -20.58
C PHE A 337 26.20 -14.28 -22.00
N GLY A 338 26.01 -13.37 -22.95
CA GLY A 338 25.58 -13.67 -24.32
C GLY A 338 26.62 -14.35 -25.21
N ARG A 339 27.70 -14.94 -24.67
CA ARG A 339 28.71 -15.61 -25.50
C ARG A 339 28.11 -16.86 -26.15
N ARG A 340 27.79 -16.78 -27.44
CA ARG A 340 27.19 -17.87 -28.19
C ARG A 340 28.26 -18.92 -28.53
N SER A 341 28.13 -20.12 -27.96
CA SER A 341 29.12 -21.19 -28.07
C SER A 341 29.39 -21.71 -29.49
N TYR A 342 28.56 -21.34 -30.48
CA TYR A 342 28.81 -21.66 -31.89
C TYR A 342 29.89 -20.78 -32.54
N PHE A 343 30.30 -19.68 -31.91
CA PHE A 343 31.46 -18.88 -32.32
C PHE A 343 32.74 -19.47 -31.70
N ALA A 344 33.59 -20.09 -32.52
CA ALA A 344 34.85 -20.67 -32.04
C ALA A 344 35.75 -19.57 -31.44
N GLY A 345 36.28 -19.80 -30.22
CA GLY A 345 37.20 -18.87 -29.56
C GLY A 345 36.52 -17.68 -28.85
N ILE A 346 35.19 -17.59 -28.86
CA ILE A 346 34.42 -16.46 -28.28
C ILE A 346 34.65 -16.29 -26.77
N GLU A 347 35.00 -17.37 -26.07
CA GLU A 347 35.32 -17.39 -24.64
C GLU A 347 36.56 -16.56 -24.28
N ASN A 348 37.43 -16.31 -25.26
CA ASN A 348 38.65 -15.51 -25.14
C ASN A 348 38.52 -14.09 -25.73
N VAL A 349 37.36 -13.74 -26.28
CA VAL A 349 37.10 -12.40 -26.82
C VAL A 349 36.67 -11.46 -25.69
N VAL A 350 37.31 -10.29 -25.65
CA VAL A 350 37.00 -9.19 -24.73
C VAL A 350 35.94 -8.28 -25.36
N GLY A 351 34.89 -7.98 -24.59
CA GLY A 351 33.78 -7.12 -24.98
C GLY A 351 32.63 -7.13 -23.96
N ASN A 352 31.63 -6.25 -24.10
CA ASN A 352 30.46 -6.31 -23.24
C ASN A 352 29.38 -7.23 -23.85
N PHE A 353 29.36 -8.49 -23.43
CA PHE A 353 28.39 -9.50 -23.88
C PHE A 353 27.16 -9.60 -22.98
N LEU A 354 26.96 -8.68 -22.03
CA LEU A 354 25.86 -8.76 -21.09
C LEU A 354 24.52 -8.58 -21.82
N GLN A 355 23.59 -9.50 -21.58
CA GLN A 355 22.22 -9.42 -22.10
C GLN A 355 21.26 -9.56 -20.92
N PRO A 356 20.54 -8.48 -20.53
CA PRO A 356 19.48 -8.61 -19.54
C PRO A 356 18.29 -9.35 -20.17
N MET A 357 17.58 -10.11 -19.35
CA MET A 357 16.37 -10.82 -19.73
C MET A 357 15.32 -10.65 -18.63
N LEU A 358 14.08 -10.31 -19.00
CA LEU A 358 13.00 -10.25 -18.03
C LEU A 358 12.48 -11.65 -17.71
N LEU A 359 12.12 -11.88 -16.45
CA LEU A 359 11.49 -13.11 -15.99
C LEU A 359 10.31 -12.79 -15.08
N GLY A 360 9.11 -13.11 -15.55
CA GLY A 360 7.91 -13.09 -14.72
C GLY A 360 7.97 -14.22 -13.69
N ILE A 361 7.88 -13.86 -12.42
CA ILE A 361 7.74 -14.76 -11.29
C ILE A 361 6.25 -14.89 -10.99
N HIS A 362 5.71 -16.06 -11.30
CA HIS A 362 4.30 -16.41 -11.13
C HIS A 362 4.14 -17.48 -10.06
N GLY A 363 2.93 -17.64 -9.53
CA GLY A 363 2.55 -18.76 -8.68
C GLY A 363 1.38 -18.44 -7.78
N THR A 364 0.88 -19.45 -7.07
CA THR A 364 -0.21 -19.35 -6.09
C THR A 364 0.19 -19.97 -4.75
N GLU A 365 -0.59 -19.67 -3.71
CA GLU A 365 -0.45 -20.19 -2.35
C GLU A 365 -0.72 -21.70 -2.25
N THR A 366 -1.37 -22.28 -3.25
CA THR A 366 -1.71 -23.71 -3.33
C THR A 366 -0.60 -24.57 -3.93
N GLU A 367 0.34 -23.96 -4.64
CA GLU A 367 1.50 -24.66 -5.23
C GLU A 367 2.55 -24.94 -4.16
N SER A 368 3.29 -26.03 -4.32
CA SER A 368 4.47 -26.34 -3.53
C SER A 368 5.68 -25.49 -3.97
N LEU A 369 6.69 -25.39 -3.09
CA LEU A 369 7.97 -24.79 -3.45
C LEU A 369 8.58 -25.45 -4.71
N SER A 370 8.56 -26.78 -4.78
CA SER A 370 9.08 -27.51 -5.94
C SER A 370 8.37 -27.15 -7.24
N GLU A 371 7.04 -27.05 -7.23
CA GLU A 371 6.26 -26.67 -8.41
C GLU A 371 6.61 -25.25 -8.89
N ARG A 372 6.71 -24.29 -7.97
CA ARG A 372 7.11 -22.91 -8.30
C ARG A 372 8.52 -22.83 -8.88
N VAL A 373 9.48 -23.57 -8.33
CA VAL A 373 10.87 -23.59 -8.84
C VAL A 373 10.95 -24.29 -10.21
N ILE A 374 10.16 -25.35 -10.44
CA ILE A 374 10.05 -26.00 -11.76
C ILE A 374 9.48 -25.02 -12.79
N GLN A 375 8.47 -24.23 -12.42
CA GLN A 375 7.90 -23.22 -13.30
C GLN A 375 8.93 -22.14 -13.63
N ILE A 376 9.65 -21.62 -12.63
CA ILE A 376 10.75 -20.65 -12.83
C ILE A 376 11.80 -21.20 -13.79
N GLN A 377 12.24 -22.45 -13.62
CA GLN A 377 13.21 -23.08 -14.53
C GLN A 377 12.67 -23.16 -15.96
N THR A 378 11.39 -23.55 -16.10
CA THR A 378 10.74 -23.70 -17.40
C THR A 378 10.66 -22.36 -18.11
N ASP A 379 10.22 -21.30 -17.43
CA ASP A 379 10.16 -19.95 -17.97
C ASP A 379 11.55 -19.39 -18.30
N LEU A 380 12.53 -19.61 -17.43
CA LEU A 380 13.92 -19.20 -17.66
C LEU A 380 14.49 -19.85 -18.93
N MET A 381 14.27 -21.16 -19.12
CA MET A 381 14.70 -21.89 -20.30
C MET A 381 13.99 -21.39 -21.57
N MET A 382 12.67 -21.20 -21.51
CA MET A 382 11.90 -20.70 -22.66
C MET A 382 12.29 -19.28 -23.03
N ASN A 383 12.54 -18.39 -22.06
CA ASN A 383 13.00 -17.04 -22.34
C ASN A 383 14.42 -17.05 -22.94
N ARG A 384 15.32 -17.92 -22.46
CA ARG A 384 16.67 -18.11 -23.04
C ARG A 384 16.63 -18.56 -24.50
N TRP A 385 15.69 -19.44 -24.84
CA TRP A 385 15.48 -19.90 -26.21
C TRP A 385 15.11 -18.77 -27.17
N HIS A 386 14.54 -17.68 -26.64
CA HIS A 386 14.13 -16.49 -27.39
C HIS A 386 14.99 -15.26 -27.06
N SER A 387 16.26 -15.46 -26.71
CA SER A 387 17.19 -14.40 -26.27
C SER A 387 17.68 -13.47 -27.38
N SER A 388 17.38 -13.73 -28.66
CA SER A 388 17.77 -12.83 -29.76
C SER A 388 17.06 -11.48 -29.68
N TYR A 389 15.89 -11.44 -29.03
CA TYR A 389 15.18 -10.23 -28.64
C TYR A 389 15.38 -10.01 -27.14
N ASN A 390 16.26 -9.06 -26.78
CA ASN A 390 16.79 -8.96 -25.43
C ASN A 390 15.87 -8.17 -24.48
N GLY A 391 16.14 -8.25 -23.17
CA GLY A 391 15.34 -7.62 -22.13
C GLY A 391 15.23 -6.09 -22.22
N VAL A 392 16.24 -5.39 -22.76
CA VAL A 392 16.13 -3.93 -22.98
C VAL A 392 15.10 -3.62 -24.07
N GLN A 393 15.06 -4.43 -25.13
CA GLN A 393 14.05 -4.28 -26.19
C GLN A 393 12.64 -4.57 -25.66
N VAL A 394 12.50 -5.61 -24.83
CA VAL A 394 11.24 -5.95 -24.14
C VAL A 394 10.79 -4.79 -23.22
N LEU A 395 11.71 -4.22 -22.42
CA LEU A 395 11.44 -3.07 -21.55
C LEU A 395 11.01 -1.82 -22.34
N ARG A 396 11.69 -1.53 -23.46
CA ARG A 396 11.30 -0.42 -24.34
C ARG A 396 9.90 -0.61 -24.90
N GLU A 397 9.56 -1.82 -25.32
CA GLU A 397 8.23 -2.14 -25.85
C GLU A 397 7.15 -2.08 -24.75
N LEU A 398 7.43 -2.59 -23.55
CA LEU A 398 6.57 -2.41 -22.36
C LEU A 398 6.31 -0.94 -22.07
N THR A 399 7.35 -0.11 -22.06
CA THR A 399 7.24 1.33 -21.81
C THR A 399 6.43 2.03 -22.90
N ARG A 400 6.63 1.64 -24.17
CA ARG A 400 5.89 2.17 -25.32
C ARG A 400 4.39 1.86 -25.23
N ARG A 401 4.01 0.66 -24.79
CA ARG A 401 2.61 0.24 -24.64
C ARG A 401 1.91 0.88 -23.44
N ASN A 402 2.65 1.19 -22.37
CA ASN A 402 2.10 1.68 -21.09
C ASN A 402 2.07 3.22 -20.95
N HIS A 403 2.34 3.99 -22.01
CA HIS A 403 2.21 5.46 -22.07
C HIS A 403 2.50 6.24 -20.76
N GLY A 404 3.72 6.15 -20.21
CA GLY A 404 4.25 7.25 -19.38
C GLY A 404 4.89 6.99 -18.01
N SER A 405 5.05 5.75 -17.52
CA SER A 405 5.88 5.56 -16.30
C SER A 405 7.37 5.49 -16.67
N ARG A 406 8.15 6.50 -16.24
CA ARG A 406 9.62 6.59 -16.43
C ARG A 406 10.43 5.87 -15.34
N ALA A 407 9.79 5.26 -14.34
CA ALA A 407 10.47 4.51 -13.28
C ALA A 407 11.20 3.29 -13.85
N ALA A 408 12.32 2.89 -13.23
CA ALA A 408 13.03 1.67 -13.61
C ALA A 408 12.07 0.46 -13.54
N ALA A 409 11.67 -0.08 -14.69
CA ALA A 409 10.56 -1.03 -14.77
C ALA A 409 10.88 -2.44 -14.21
N ALA A 410 12.15 -2.76 -13.96
CA ALA A 410 12.58 -4.02 -13.33
C ALA A 410 13.95 -3.86 -12.60
N PRO A 411 14.00 -3.11 -11.48
CA PRO A 411 15.24 -2.68 -10.85
C PRO A 411 15.86 -3.73 -9.91
N VAL A 412 15.20 -4.88 -9.77
CA VAL A 412 15.68 -6.02 -8.97
C VAL A 412 16.27 -7.07 -9.89
N VAL A 413 17.55 -7.36 -9.68
CA VAL A 413 18.38 -8.16 -10.58
C VAL A 413 18.81 -9.46 -9.92
N PHE A 414 18.88 -10.53 -10.71
CA PHE A 414 19.54 -11.78 -10.34
C PHE A 414 20.65 -12.09 -11.34
N SER A 415 21.82 -12.41 -10.81
CA SER A 415 23.04 -12.66 -11.57
C SER A 415 23.73 -13.91 -11.09
N ASN A 416 23.94 -14.84 -12.01
CA ASN A 416 24.65 -16.09 -11.72
C ASN A 416 25.87 -16.23 -12.64
N THR A 417 27.05 -16.36 -12.02
CA THR A 417 28.32 -16.58 -12.74
C THR A 417 28.79 -18.03 -12.68
N LEU A 418 28.05 -18.92 -12.00
CA LEU A 418 28.34 -20.34 -11.96
C LEU A 418 28.01 -20.99 -13.32
N THR A 419 28.97 -21.72 -13.88
CA THR A 419 28.81 -22.57 -15.06
C THR A 419 28.17 -23.92 -14.69
N SER A 420 27.75 -24.70 -15.68
CA SER A 420 27.13 -26.03 -15.51
C SER A 420 28.00 -26.99 -14.67
N ASP A 421 29.32 -26.86 -14.83
CA ASP A 421 30.32 -27.56 -14.04
C ASP A 421 30.90 -26.60 -13.01
N LEU A 422 30.56 -26.82 -11.74
CA LEU A 422 31.14 -26.10 -10.58
C LEU A 422 32.68 -26.22 -10.49
N ASP A 423 33.30 -27.05 -11.33
CA ASP A 423 34.74 -27.24 -11.41
C ASP A 423 35.41 -26.35 -12.49
N GLU A 424 34.66 -25.89 -13.51
CA GLU A 424 35.16 -24.99 -14.56
C GLU A 424 34.72 -23.55 -14.28
N VAL A 425 35.21 -22.99 -13.17
CA VAL A 425 34.69 -21.69 -12.73
C VAL A 425 35.44 -20.50 -13.31
N VAL A 426 34.66 -19.49 -13.64
CA VAL A 426 35.01 -18.19 -14.21
C VAL A 426 35.75 -17.29 -13.19
N THR A 427 36.37 -17.80 -12.12
CA THR A 427 37.00 -16.95 -11.07
C THR A 427 38.50 -17.15 -10.84
N ASN A 428 39.12 -18.24 -11.34
CA ASN A 428 40.57 -18.37 -11.23
C ASN A 428 41.27 -17.52 -12.31
N VAL A 429 41.75 -16.32 -11.94
CA VAL A 429 42.59 -15.45 -12.80
C VAL A 429 44.05 -15.91 -12.84
N GLY A 430 44.44 -16.92 -12.05
CA GLY A 430 45.78 -17.50 -12.04
C GLY A 430 46.82 -16.71 -11.24
N TRP A 431 46.39 -15.70 -10.46
CA TRP A 431 47.28 -14.86 -9.64
C TRP A 431 47.65 -15.58 -8.33
N SER A 432 48.64 -16.47 -8.38
CA SER A 432 49.04 -17.32 -7.25
C SER A 432 49.63 -16.57 -6.05
N GLU A 433 50.06 -15.32 -6.22
CA GLU A 433 50.74 -14.49 -5.21
C GLU A 433 49.91 -13.25 -4.82
N ALA A 434 48.60 -13.28 -5.08
CA ALA A 434 47.69 -12.17 -4.89
C ALA A 434 46.57 -12.49 -3.90
N THR A 435 46.24 -11.54 -3.03
CA THR A 435 45.05 -11.62 -2.16
C THR A 435 44.07 -10.52 -2.57
N GLN A 436 42.85 -10.89 -2.95
CA GLN A 436 41.79 -9.91 -3.17
C GLN A 436 41.31 -9.38 -1.81
N VAL A 437 41.37 -8.07 -1.64
CA VAL A 437 41.13 -7.41 -0.34
C VAL A 437 39.88 -6.54 -0.36
N TYR A 438 39.43 -6.13 -1.54
CA TYR A 438 38.18 -5.39 -1.72
C TYR A 438 37.66 -5.57 -3.14
N SER A 439 36.34 -5.57 -3.30
CA SER A 439 35.67 -5.51 -4.59
C SER A 439 34.29 -4.87 -4.45
N SER A 440 33.95 -4.04 -5.42
CA SER A 440 32.62 -3.46 -5.57
C SER A 440 32.20 -3.46 -7.04
N ASN A 441 30.90 -3.61 -7.24
CA ASN A 441 30.25 -3.48 -8.55
C ASN A 441 29.11 -2.51 -8.37
N GLN A 442 28.91 -1.64 -9.36
CA GLN A 442 27.81 -0.71 -9.38
C GLN A 442 27.14 -0.79 -10.73
N THR A 443 25.82 -0.67 -10.77
CA THR A 443 25.05 -0.62 -12.02
C THR A 443 23.97 0.43 -11.85
N PRO A 444 23.91 1.44 -12.74
CA PRO A 444 22.86 2.45 -12.69
C PRO A 444 21.47 1.82 -12.70
N GLN A 445 20.52 2.44 -11.99
CA GLN A 445 19.09 2.06 -11.99
C GLN A 445 18.79 0.64 -11.44
N VAL A 446 19.76 -0.01 -10.79
CA VAL A 446 19.56 -1.29 -10.09
C VAL A 446 19.46 -1.01 -8.59
N TRP A 447 18.32 -1.35 -8.00
CA TRP A 447 18.07 -1.15 -6.58
C TRP A 447 18.69 -2.26 -5.73
N LEU A 448 18.56 -3.50 -6.18
CA LEU A 448 19.04 -4.70 -5.50
C LEU A 448 19.44 -5.76 -6.53
N GLU A 449 20.68 -6.22 -6.45
CA GLU A 449 21.22 -7.32 -7.26
C GLU A 449 21.61 -8.48 -6.35
N ASN A 450 21.05 -9.66 -6.60
CA ASN A 450 21.54 -10.91 -6.01
C ASN A 450 22.55 -11.56 -6.97
N GLN A 451 23.81 -11.58 -6.58
CA GLN A 451 24.91 -12.11 -7.39
C GLN A 451 25.50 -13.38 -6.76
N ILE A 452 25.49 -14.48 -7.51
CA ILE A 452 26.08 -15.77 -7.15
C ILE A 452 27.44 -15.92 -7.83
N VAL A 453 28.49 -16.09 -7.03
CA VAL A 453 29.89 -16.22 -7.49
C VAL A 453 30.62 -17.34 -6.76
N LEU A 454 31.76 -17.80 -7.27
CA LEU A 454 32.65 -18.74 -6.57
C LEU A 454 33.90 -18.01 -6.07
N VAL A 455 34.14 -18.02 -4.77
CA VAL A 455 35.31 -17.41 -4.13
C VAL A 455 35.97 -18.46 -3.23
N ASP A 456 37.27 -18.69 -3.42
CA ASP A 456 38.06 -19.69 -2.68
C ASP A 456 37.46 -21.12 -2.72
N GLY A 457 36.86 -21.51 -3.85
CA GLY A 457 36.22 -22.83 -3.97
C GLY A 457 34.85 -22.95 -3.29
N LEU A 458 34.31 -21.86 -2.73
CA LEU A 458 32.99 -21.82 -2.10
C LEU A 458 32.03 -20.90 -2.87
N VAL A 459 30.74 -21.26 -2.89
CA VAL A 459 29.71 -20.38 -3.45
C VAL A 459 29.46 -19.23 -2.48
N GLN A 460 29.66 -18.00 -2.97
CA GLN A 460 29.40 -16.77 -2.26
C GLN A 460 28.20 -16.05 -2.88
N VAL A 461 27.29 -15.59 -2.03
CA VAL A 461 26.14 -14.76 -2.37
C VAL A 461 26.49 -13.33 -2.02
N ASN A 462 26.41 -12.43 -2.99
CA ASN A 462 26.60 -11.00 -2.82
C ASN A 462 25.30 -10.28 -3.15
N TRP A 463 24.77 -9.49 -2.22
CA TRP A 463 23.67 -8.57 -2.47
C TRP A 463 24.21 -7.15 -2.59
N ASN A 464 24.21 -6.60 -3.81
CA ASN A 464 24.59 -5.22 -4.08
C ASN A 464 23.33 -4.36 -4.08
N THR A 465 23.33 -3.27 -3.32
CA THR A 465 22.15 -2.41 -3.18
C THR A 465 22.53 -0.94 -3.12
N VAL A 466 21.62 -0.07 -3.54
CA VAL A 466 21.75 1.37 -3.32
C VAL A 466 21.64 1.64 -1.81
N ASN A 467 22.67 2.25 -1.25
CA ASN A 467 22.72 2.62 0.15
C ASN A 467 21.61 3.65 0.46
N GLU A 468 21.04 3.58 1.66
CA GLU A 468 19.94 4.45 2.13
C GLU A 468 18.60 4.31 1.38
N LEU A 469 18.51 3.48 0.33
CA LEU A 469 17.27 3.27 -0.40
C LEU A 469 16.23 2.47 0.41
N PHE A 470 16.68 1.40 1.06
CA PHE A 470 15.83 0.49 1.85
C PHE A 470 15.85 0.84 3.34
N PRO A 471 14.81 0.48 4.11
CA PRO A 471 14.84 0.55 5.56
C PRO A 471 16.06 -0.14 6.17
N ASP A 472 16.58 0.43 7.25
CA ASP A 472 17.82 -0.04 7.88
C ASP A 472 17.65 -1.52 8.34
N GLY A 473 18.66 -2.35 8.04
CA GLY A 473 18.67 -3.78 8.37
C GLY A 473 17.78 -4.68 7.49
N MET A 474 16.89 -4.13 6.65
CA MET A 474 15.96 -4.93 5.84
C MET A 474 16.67 -5.84 4.83
N VAL A 475 17.64 -5.30 4.07
CA VAL A 475 18.36 -6.06 3.03
C VAL A 475 19.18 -7.20 3.64
N GLU A 476 19.78 -6.98 4.81
CA GLU A 476 20.53 -8.01 5.53
C GLU A 476 19.60 -9.11 6.07
N ALA A 477 18.47 -8.73 6.67
CA ALA A 477 17.45 -9.67 7.11
C ALA A 477 16.93 -10.57 5.96
N MET A 478 16.69 -9.99 4.79
CA MET A 478 16.29 -10.73 3.59
C MET A 478 17.40 -11.70 3.12
N LEU A 479 18.67 -11.28 3.15
CA LEU A 479 19.80 -12.14 2.79
C LEU A 479 19.96 -13.31 3.78
N ASP A 480 19.81 -13.06 5.07
CA ASP A 480 19.90 -14.12 6.08
C ASP A 480 18.70 -15.09 5.97
N ALA A 481 17.49 -14.59 5.67
CA ALA A 481 16.33 -15.43 5.35
C ALA A 481 16.56 -16.28 4.08
N TYR A 482 17.21 -15.72 3.06
CA TYR A 482 17.59 -16.43 1.84
C TYR A 482 18.51 -17.62 2.12
N LEU A 483 19.54 -17.43 2.95
CA LEU A 483 20.47 -18.49 3.33
C LEU A 483 19.83 -19.54 4.24
N THR A 484 18.95 -19.10 5.14
CA THR A 484 18.18 -20.00 6.00
C THR A 484 17.27 -20.91 5.16
N LEU A 485 16.60 -20.34 4.15
CA LEU A 485 15.77 -21.11 3.22
C LEU A 485 16.59 -22.11 2.39
N ILE A 486 17.76 -21.70 1.88
CA ILE A 486 18.70 -22.60 1.18
C ILE A 486 19.10 -23.77 2.08
N THR A 487 19.43 -23.48 3.34
CA THR A 487 19.85 -24.48 4.32
C THR A 487 18.71 -25.45 4.64
N ALA A 488 17.49 -24.94 4.89
CA ALA A 488 16.31 -25.75 5.13
C ALA A 488 16.01 -26.72 3.98
N CYS A 489 16.12 -26.24 2.72
CA CYS A 489 15.92 -27.07 1.54
C CYS A 489 17.02 -28.12 1.34
N ALA A 490 18.25 -27.84 1.79
CA ALA A 490 19.34 -28.79 1.78
C ALA A 490 19.15 -29.88 2.86
N GLU A 491 18.72 -29.51 4.07
CA GLU A 491 18.62 -30.43 5.21
C GLU A 491 17.35 -31.29 5.17
N ASP A 492 16.18 -30.71 4.90
CA ASP A 492 14.89 -31.38 4.97
C ASP A 492 14.26 -31.52 3.57
N ASP A 493 14.05 -32.76 3.11
CA ASP A 493 13.48 -33.00 1.78
C ASP A 493 11.99 -32.64 1.72
N SER A 494 11.27 -32.73 2.84
CA SER A 494 9.84 -32.37 2.91
C SER A 494 9.59 -30.87 2.71
N SER A 495 10.62 -30.04 2.87
CA SER A 495 10.54 -28.61 2.61
C SER A 495 10.17 -28.28 1.16
N TRP A 496 10.57 -29.11 0.20
CA TRP A 496 10.26 -28.89 -1.22
C TRP A 496 8.78 -29.07 -1.55
N ASP A 497 8.08 -29.90 -0.80
CA ASP A 497 6.68 -30.27 -1.07
C ASP A 497 5.68 -29.42 -0.27
N LYS A 498 6.18 -28.51 0.57
CA LYS A 498 5.35 -27.58 1.34
C LYS A 498 4.76 -26.49 0.47
N THR A 499 3.48 -26.22 0.68
CA THR A 499 2.76 -25.06 0.12
C THR A 499 2.90 -23.83 1.01
N SER A 500 3.02 -24.03 2.33
CA SER A 500 3.29 -22.98 3.30
C SER A 500 4.64 -22.31 3.08
N SER A 501 4.73 -21.00 3.34
CA SER A 501 6.00 -20.28 3.29
C SER A 501 7.03 -20.89 4.24
N LEU A 502 8.25 -21.07 3.73
CA LEU A 502 9.43 -21.49 4.49
C LEU A 502 10.34 -20.32 4.84
N VAL A 503 10.00 -19.11 4.37
CA VAL A 503 10.79 -17.91 4.62
C VAL A 503 10.60 -17.49 6.07
N GLN A 504 11.68 -17.50 6.84
CA GLN A 504 11.66 -17.07 8.23
C GLN A 504 11.78 -15.55 8.30
N LEU A 505 10.86 -14.92 9.04
CA LEU A 505 10.97 -13.52 9.41
C LEU A 505 12.05 -13.35 10.49
N PRO A 506 12.65 -12.15 10.63
CA PRO A 506 13.59 -11.86 11.71
C PRO A 506 12.96 -12.16 13.07
N GLU A 507 13.71 -12.80 13.97
CA GLU A 507 13.23 -13.16 15.31
C GLU A 507 12.71 -11.94 16.08
N SER A 508 13.37 -10.79 15.95
CA SER A 508 12.92 -9.53 16.54
C SER A 508 11.57 -9.05 16.00
N ASP A 509 11.28 -9.30 14.71
CA ASP A 509 9.99 -8.93 14.10
C ASP A 509 8.87 -9.84 14.63
N LEU A 510 9.14 -11.15 14.69
CA LEU A 510 8.21 -12.12 15.28
C LEU A 510 7.94 -11.83 16.77
N ALA A 511 8.98 -11.58 17.55
CA ALA A 511 8.86 -11.29 18.98
C ALA A 511 8.02 -10.03 19.24
N GLU A 512 8.24 -8.96 18.48
CA GLU A 512 7.44 -7.73 18.62
C GLU A 512 5.97 -7.93 18.23
N ARG A 513 5.68 -8.73 17.20
CA ARG A 513 4.29 -9.06 16.80
C ARG A 513 3.59 -9.92 17.83
N VAL A 514 4.26 -10.95 18.32
CA VAL A 514 3.73 -11.83 19.37
C VAL A 514 3.48 -11.00 20.62
N ALA A 515 4.41 -10.14 21.02
CA ALA A 515 4.22 -9.23 22.15
C ALA A 515 3.08 -8.23 21.93
N ALA A 516 2.90 -7.71 20.72
CA ALA A 516 1.79 -6.81 20.40
C ALA A 516 0.42 -7.50 20.44
N ASN A 517 0.35 -8.78 20.05
CA ASN A 517 -0.89 -9.58 20.04
C ASN A 517 -1.10 -10.40 21.32
N ALA A 518 -0.19 -10.33 22.29
CA ALA A 518 -0.35 -10.97 23.60
C ALA A 518 -1.27 -10.12 24.48
N THR A 519 -2.57 -10.14 24.16
CA THR A 519 -3.58 -9.23 24.73
C THR A 519 -4.58 -9.92 25.65
N ASP A 520 -4.40 -11.21 25.92
CA ASP A 520 -5.25 -11.99 26.83
C ASP A 520 -5.38 -11.28 28.19
N THR A 521 -6.60 -10.89 28.53
CA THR A 521 -6.92 -10.15 29.76
C THR A 521 -8.22 -10.68 30.35
N ASP A 522 -8.18 -11.05 31.62
CA ASP A 522 -9.36 -11.54 32.34
C ASP A 522 -10.22 -10.35 32.80
N PHE A 523 -11.46 -10.30 32.32
CA PHE A 523 -12.46 -9.30 32.69
C PHE A 523 -13.68 -9.99 33.29
N ASP A 524 -14.22 -9.42 34.37
CA ASP A 524 -15.56 -9.78 34.88
C ASP A 524 -16.63 -9.23 33.94
N MET A 525 -16.84 -9.91 32.80
CA MET A 525 -17.77 -9.48 31.77
C MET A 525 -19.22 -9.66 32.22
N LYS A 526 -19.99 -8.58 32.11
CA LYS A 526 -21.45 -8.54 32.31
C LYS A 526 -22.13 -8.13 31.01
N LEU A 527 -23.44 -8.30 30.90
CA LEU A 527 -24.17 -7.70 29.78
C LEU A 527 -24.10 -6.16 29.88
N LEU A 528 -24.19 -5.45 28.74
CA LEU A 528 -24.06 -3.99 28.70
C LEU A 528 -25.02 -3.28 29.67
N HIS A 529 -26.28 -3.74 29.72
CA HIS A 529 -27.26 -3.18 30.65
C HIS A 529 -26.97 -3.55 32.11
N GLU A 530 -26.43 -4.74 32.38
CA GLU A 530 -26.06 -5.16 33.73
C GLU A 530 -24.95 -4.29 34.33
N MET A 531 -24.03 -3.75 33.52
CA MET A 531 -23.03 -2.79 34.00
C MET A 531 -23.70 -1.54 34.59
N ILE A 532 -24.73 -1.02 33.92
CA ILE A 532 -25.52 0.14 34.40
C ILE A 532 -26.35 -0.24 35.63
N LEU A 533 -26.92 -1.45 35.65
CA LEU A 533 -27.66 -1.95 36.83
C LEU A 533 -26.76 -2.06 38.07
N HIS A 534 -25.50 -2.45 37.92
CA HIS A 534 -24.54 -2.43 39.03
C HIS A 534 -24.13 -1.00 39.42
N ALA A 535 -24.09 -0.06 38.47
CA ALA A 535 -23.78 1.34 38.77
C ALA A 535 -24.89 2.01 39.59
N VAL A 536 -26.17 1.78 39.25
CA VAL A 536 -27.32 2.36 40.01
C VAL A 536 -27.41 1.84 41.45
N GLU A 537 -26.96 0.60 41.72
CA GLU A 537 -26.88 0.09 43.10
C GLU A 537 -25.92 0.90 43.97
N LYS A 538 -24.86 1.46 43.38
CA LYS A 538 -23.82 2.24 44.08
C LYS A 538 -24.12 3.73 44.08
N PHE A 539 -24.68 4.26 42.99
CA PHE A 539 -24.84 5.68 42.73
C PHE A 539 -26.28 6.07 42.35
N PRO A 540 -27.31 5.69 43.14
CA PRO A 540 -28.72 5.83 42.72
C PRO A 540 -29.14 7.29 42.50
N ASP A 541 -28.65 8.20 43.34
CA ASP A 541 -28.99 9.63 43.32
C ASP A 541 -28.02 10.47 42.47
N ALA A 542 -26.99 9.85 41.88
CA ALA A 542 -26.07 10.56 41.00
C ALA A 542 -26.74 10.90 39.67
N ILE A 543 -26.35 12.02 39.06
CA ILE A 543 -26.86 12.45 37.75
C ILE A 543 -26.23 11.59 36.66
N ALA A 544 -27.05 10.89 35.90
CA ALA A 544 -26.64 10.03 34.78
C ALA A 544 -26.68 10.78 33.44
N LEU A 545 -27.77 11.51 33.17
CA LEU A 545 -28.03 12.15 31.87
C LEU A 545 -28.37 13.63 32.06
N VAL A 546 -27.84 14.50 31.20
CA VAL A 546 -28.11 15.94 31.20
C VAL A 546 -28.41 16.43 29.77
N GLN A 547 -29.48 17.21 29.61
CA GLN A 547 -29.76 17.96 28.38
C GLN A 547 -30.47 19.28 28.75
N GLY A 548 -29.78 20.41 28.58
CA GLY A 548 -30.25 21.71 29.08
C GLY A 548 -30.50 21.67 30.60
N GLU A 549 -31.66 22.15 31.05
CA GLU A 549 -32.05 22.11 32.47
C GLU A 549 -32.52 20.73 32.94
N ASN A 550 -32.73 19.77 32.05
CA ASN A 550 -33.21 18.44 32.39
C ASN A 550 -32.04 17.57 32.88
N GLN A 551 -32.14 17.11 34.13
CA GLN A 551 -31.17 16.20 34.75
C GLN A 551 -31.90 14.95 35.23
N ILE A 552 -31.39 13.78 34.83
CA ILE A 552 -31.96 12.48 35.18
C ILE A 552 -30.95 11.72 36.03
N THR A 553 -31.39 11.26 37.21
CA THR A 553 -30.59 10.41 38.10
C THR A 553 -30.49 8.97 37.58
N TYR A 554 -29.53 8.21 38.05
CA TYR A 554 -29.43 6.77 37.76
C TYR A 554 -30.72 6.01 38.13
N SER A 555 -31.30 6.29 39.30
CA SER A 555 -32.54 5.62 39.73
C SER A 555 -33.72 5.96 38.81
N GLU A 556 -33.89 7.23 38.42
CA GLU A 556 -34.94 7.63 37.48
C GLU A 556 -34.75 7.00 36.09
N MET A 557 -33.50 6.99 35.59
CA MET A 557 -33.15 6.39 34.30
C MET A 557 -33.50 4.90 34.27
N VAL A 558 -33.05 4.13 35.27
CA VAL A 558 -33.29 2.68 35.32
C VAL A 558 -34.78 2.36 35.55
N ASN A 559 -35.49 3.14 36.37
CA ASN A 559 -36.93 2.95 36.56
C ASN A 559 -37.72 3.18 35.25
N LYS A 560 -37.36 4.21 34.48
CA LYS A 560 -37.95 4.47 33.15
C LYS A 560 -37.62 3.36 32.16
N ALA A 561 -36.36 2.93 32.10
CA ALA A 561 -35.95 1.83 31.23
C ALA A 561 -36.65 0.51 31.59
N GLY A 562 -36.84 0.22 32.88
CA GLY A 562 -37.60 -0.94 33.36
C GLY A 562 -39.08 -0.90 32.96
N ALA A 563 -39.72 0.27 32.98
CA ALA A 563 -41.08 0.45 32.48
C ALA A 563 -41.20 0.15 30.99
N ILE A 564 -40.22 0.59 30.20
CA ILE A 564 -40.14 0.30 28.76
C ILE A 564 -39.93 -1.20 28.54
N ALA A 565 -39.00 -1.83 29.27
CA ALA A 565 -38.75 -3.25 29.18
C ALA A 565 -40.02 -4.08 29.45
N GLN A 566 -40.78 -3.74 30.50
CA GLN A 566 -42.05 -4.39 30.80
C GLN A 566 -43.07 -4.22 29.66
N GLN A 567 -43.17 -3.01 29.12
CA GLN A 567 -44.10 -2.69 28.05
C GLN A 567 -43.74 -3.45 26.77
N ILE A 568 -42.45 -3.60 26.45
CA ILE A 568 -41.97 -4.46 25.36
C ILE A 568 -42.42 -5.89 25.60
N CYS A 569 -42.08 -6.49 26.75
CA CYS A 569 -42.41 -7.89 27.05
C CYS A 569 -43.92 -8.17 27.12
N THR A 570 -44.74 -7.16 27.42
CA THR A 570 -46.20 -7.28 27.46
C THR A 570 -46.81 -7.13 26.07
N SER A 571 -46.22 -6.29 25.20
CA SER A 571 -46.71 -6.03 23.85
C SER A 571 -46.29 -7.11 22.86
N VAL A 572 -45.10 -7.69 23.04
CA VAL A 572 -44.52 -8.69 22.14
C VAL A 572 -43.75 -9.76 22.93
N GLN A 573 -43.72 -10.99 22.40
CA GLN A 573 -42.86 -12.03 22.96
C GLN A 573 -41.40 -11.79 22.53
N ILE A 574 -40.49 -11.67 23.50
CA ILE A 574 -39.06 -11.50 23.30
C ILE A 574 -38.30 -12.81 23.58
N ASN A 575 -37.38 -13.16 22.69
CA ASN A 575 -36.38 -14.19 22.84
C ASN A 575 -34.98 -13.58 22.60
N PRO A 576 -33.90 -14.23 23.09
CA PRO A 576 -32.55 -13.78 22.76
C PRO A 576 -32.35 -13.61 21.25
N ASN A 577 -31.65 -12.54 20.86
CA ASN A 577 -31.38 -12.14 19.48
C ASN A 577 -32.58 -11.55 18.70
N ASP A 578 -33.77 -11.42 19.32
CA ASP A 578 -34.84 -10.60 18.75
C ASP A 578 -34.40 -9.11 18.74
N ILE A 579 -34.79 -8.38 17.69
CA ILE A 579 -34.38 -6.97 17.48
C ILE A 579 -35.57 -6.04 17.70
N VAL A 580 -35.35 -4.97 18.49
CA VAL A 580 -36.31 -3.87 18.70
C VAL A 580 -35.71 -2.56 18.18
N ALA A 581 -36.48 -1.81 17.41
CA ALA A 581 -36.04 -0.51 16.91
C ALA A 581 -36.24 0.58 17.95
N VAL A 582 -35.31 1.54 18.00
CA VAL A 582 -35.45 2.79 18.76
C VAL A 582 -35.23 3.94 17.80
N SER A 583 -36.19 4.85 17.68
CA SER A 583 -36.09 6.00 16.77
C SER A 583 -36.57 7.28 17.44
N MET A 584 -35.62 8.06 17.93
CA MET A 584 -35.82 9.34 18.62
C MET A 584 -34.62 10.25 18.37
N PRO A 585 -34.77 11.58 18.44
CA PRO A 585 -33.65 12.50 18.44
C PRO A 585 -32.71 12.23 19.61
N GLN A 586 -31.44 12.64 19.48
CA GLN A 586 -30.46 12.51 20.56
C GLN A 586 -30.94 13.26 21.82
N SER A 587 -31.27 12.49 22.85
CA SER A 587 -31.95 12.97 24.06
C SER A 587 -31.82 11.93 25.18
N PRO A 588 -32.07 12.29 26.45
CA PRO A 588 -32.07 11.33 27.53
C PRO A 588 -33.04 10.15 27.29
N ASP A 589 -34.19 10.42 26.66
CA ASP A 589 -35.20 9.41 26.33
C ASP A 589 -34.69 8.38 25.31
N LEU A 590 -33.83 8.79 24.37
CA LEU A 590 -33.15 7.84 23.47
C LEU A 590 -32.32 6.83 24.25
N VAL A 591 -31.46 7.30 25.16
CA VAL A 591 -30.60 6.44 25.98
C VAL A 591 -31.43 5.50 26.87
N ILE A 592 -32.48 6.03 27.49
CA ILE A 592 -33.43 5.26 28.30
C ILE A 592 -34.14 4.18 27.45
N GLY A 593 -34.53 4.51 26.22
CA GLY A 593 -35.14 3.57 25.28
C GLY A 593 -34.20 2.43 24.90
N LEU A 594 -32.95 2.74 24.57
CA LEU A 594 -31.91 1.73 24.28
C LEU A 594 -31.68 0.79 25.48
N LEU A 595 -31.57 1.37 26.69
CA LEU A 595 -31.43 0.60 27.92
C LEU A 595 -32.64 -0.30 28.18
N GLY A 596 -33.86 0.21 27.98
CA GLY A 596 -35.09 -0.55 28.14
C GLY A 596 -35.20 -1.74 27.18
N VAL A 597 -34.72 -1.60 25.94
CA VAL A 597 -34.62 -2.71 24.98
C VAL A 597 -33.69 -3.80 25.49
N LEU A 598 -32.48 -3.43 25.92
CA LEU A 598 -31.52 -4.41 26.45
C LEU A 598 -32.03 -5.10 27.72
N MET A 599 -32.67 -4.36 28.63
CA MET A 599 -33.29 -4.91 29.84
C MET A 599 -34.45 -5.87 29.53
N SER A 600 -35.12 -5.73 28.37
CA SER A 600 -36.16 -6.67 27.94
C SER A 600 -35.61 -8.02 27.45
N GLY A 601 -34.29 -8.12 27.25
CA GLY A 601 -33.63 -9.30 26.69
C GLY A 601 -33.52 -9.31 25.16
N ALA A 602 -33.70 -8.14 24.52
CA ALA A 602 -33.62 -7.97 23.07
C ALA A 602 -32.39 -7.13 22.67
N ALA A 603 -31.97 -7.25 21.42
CA ALA A 603 -30.97 -6.37 20.81
C ALA A 603 -31.65 -5.10 20.27
N TYR A 604 -30.97 -3.96 20.33
CA TYR A 604 -31.50 -2.73 19.75
C TYR A 604 -30.99 -2.48 18.32
N VAL A 605 -31.78 -1.76 17.54
CA VAL A 605 -31.31 -1.04 16.34
C VAL A 605 -31.75 0.42 16.45
N ALA A 606 -30.79 1.33 16.45
CA ALA A 606 -31.07 2.77 16.50
C ALA A 606 -31.28 3.29 15.08
N ILE A 607 -32.45 3.88 14.82
CA ILE A 607 -32.81 4.46 13.53
C ILE A 607 -32.96 5.96 13.69
N ASP A 608 -32.15 6.73 12.97
CA ASP A 608 -32.22 8.20 13.01
C ASP A 608 -33.58 8.68 12.46
N PRO A 609 -34.35 9.46 13.25
CA PRO A 609 -35.65 9.98 12.83
C PRO A 609 -35.56 10.98 11.66
N GLN A 610 -34.39 11.56 11.39
CA GLN A 610 -34.20 12.48 10.26
C GLN A 610 -33.99 11.77 8.92
N LEU A 611 -33.71 10.46 8.90
CA LEU A 611 -33.58 9.69 7.65
C LEU A 611 -34.89 9.70 6.86
N PRO A 612 -34.89 9.69 5.51
CA PRO A 612 -36.12 9.61 4.72
C PRO A 612 -37.01 8.41 5.11
N ALA A 613 -38.33 8.58 5.05
CA ALA A 613 -39.29 7.56 5.50
C ALA A 613 -39.11 6.20 4.81
N GLU A 614 -38.87 6.20 3.49
CA GLU A 614 -38.59 4.97 2.72
C GLU A 614 -37.33 4.26 3.21
N ARG A 615 -36.27 5.03 3.52
CA ARG A 615 -35.03 4.50 4.06
C ARG A 615 -35.23 3.89 5.44
N ARG A 616 -35.95 4.58 6.34
CA ARG A 616 -36.29 4.04 7.67
C ARG A 616 -37.04 2.72 7.56
N MET A 617 -38.09 2.66 6.74
CA MET A 617 -38.87 1.43 6.54
C MET A 617 -38.04 0.30 5.94
N SER A 618 -37.16 0.60 4.98
CA SER A 618 -36.23 -0.40 4.42
C SER A 618 -35.34 -1.02 5.50
N LEU A 619 -34.72 -0.19 6.36
CA LEU A 619 -33.87 -0.66 7.47
C LEU A 619 -34.65 -1.52 8.48
N LEU A 620 -35.86 -1.08 8.86
CA LEU A 620 -36.73 -1.81 9.80
C LEU A 620 -37.15 -3.17 9.23
N ASN A 621 -37.56 -3.22 7.96
CA ASN A 621 -37.97 -4.46 7.29
C ASN A 621 -36.82 -5.47 7.24
N ARG A 622 -35.58 -5.01 7.01
CA ARG A 622 -34.40 -5.88 6.97
C ARG A 622 -34.04 -6.46 8.34
N CYS A 623 -34.31 -5.73 9.40
CA CYS A 623 -34.10 -6.21 10.77
C CYS A 623 -35.17 -7.18 11.25
N THR A 624 -36.31 -7.28 10.56
CA THR A 624 -37.48 -8.03 11.04
C THR A 624 -37.84 -7.64 12.49
N VAL A 625 -37.86 -6.33 12.76
CA VAL A 625 -38.02 -5.80 14.13
C VAL A 625 -39.34 -6.24 14.76
N LYS A 626 -39.33 -6.51 16.07
CA LYS A 626 -40.53 -6.91 16.81
C LYS A 626 -41.47 -5.75 17.11
N CYS A 627 -40.90 -4.60 17.43
CA CYS A 627 -41.60 -3.36 17.73
C CYS A 627 -40.66 -2.17 17.54
N ILE A 628 -41.22 -0.97 17.62
CA ILE A 628 -40.48 0.30 17.59
C ILE A 628 -40.79 1.13 18.83
N ILE A 629 -39.73 1.65 19.46
CA ILE A 629 -39.79 2.61 20.57
C ILE A 629 -39.55 4.02 20.01
N THR A 630 -40.45 4.94 20.34
CA THR A 630 -40.40 6.36 19.96
C THR A 630 -41.07 7.22 21.03
N ALA A 631 -41.10 8.54 20.88
CA ALA A 631 -42.03 9.41 21.59
C ALA A 631 -43.28 9.73 20.74
N SER A 632 -44.39 10.12 21.38
CA SER A 632 -45.67 10.43 20.73
C SER A 632 -45.57 11.57 19.71
N THR A 633 -44.65 12.52 19.91
CA THR A 633 -44.47 13.73 19.11
C THR A 633 -43.52 13.59 17.92
N VAL A 634 -42.71 12.52 17.86
CA VAL A 634 -41.65 12.39 16.85
C VAL A 634 -42.23 11.99 15.48
N PHE A 635 -43.19 11.07 15.48
CA PHE A 635 -43.80 10.55 14.26
C PHE A 635 -45.33 10.57 14.33
N LYS A 636 -45.98 10.75 13.18
CA LYS A 636 -47.45 10.68 13.09
C LYS A 636 -47.95 9.29 13.48
N GLN A 637 -49.18 9.21 13.98
CA GLN A 637 -49.71 7.97 14.58
C GLN A 637 -49.87 6.82 13.58
N ASP A 638 -50.08 7.13 12.30
CA ASP A 638 -50.18 6.18 11.19
C ASP A 638 -48.81 5.73 10.64
N GLU A 639 -47.74 6.40 11.05
CA GLU A 639 -46.39 6.00 10.69
C GLU A 639 -45.99 4.72 11.44
N PHE A 640 -45.42 3.76 10.71
CA PHE A 640 -45.14 2.40 11.19
C PHE A 640 -46.38 1.54 11.53
N ALA A 641 -47.55 1.80 10.93
CA ALA A 641 -48.78 1.04 11.21
C ALA A 641 -48.67 -0.50 11.09
N SER A 642 -47.64 -1.02 10.42
CA SER A 642 -47.34 -2.45 10.31
C SER A 642 -46.57 -3.04 11.51
N LEU A 643 -46.15 -2.23 12.48
CA LEU A 643 -45.33 -2.62 13.62
C LEU A 643 -45.97 -2.16 14.95
N PRO A 644 -45.88 -2.96 16.03
CA PRO A 644 -46.23 -2.47 17.37
C PRO A 644 -45.37 -1.25 17.73
N ARG A 645 -46.02 -0.10 17.98
CA ARG A 645 -45.39 1.14 18.41
C ARG A 645 -45.57 1.31 19.91
N ILE A 646 -44.47 1.59 20.62
CA ILE A 646 -44.47 1.91 22.04
C ILE A 646 -43.98 3.36 22.18
N ASN A 647 -44.85 4.23 22.69
CA ASN A 647 -44.51 5.62 23.00
C ASN A 647 -43.93 5.70 24.41
N LEU A 648 -42.67 6.11 24.53
CA LEU A 648 -41.93 6.17 25.78
C LEU A 648 -42.59 7.13 26.78
N ASP A 649 -43.08 8.26 26.31
CA ASP A 649 -43.75 9.32 27.08
C ASP A 649 -45.16 8.94 27.58
N GLU A 650 -45.73 7.85 27.04
CA GLU A 650 -47.04 7.32 27.44
C GLU A 650 -46.93 6.06 28.32
N CYS A 651 -45.71 5.56 28.57
CA CYS A 651 -45.50 4.35 29.36
C CYS A 651 -45.88 4.58 30.84
N PRO A 652 -46.79 3.78 31.42
CA PRO A 652 -47.23 3.97 32.78
C PRO A 652 -46.08 3.69 33.77
N MET A 653 -45.67 4.73 34.48
CA MET A 653 -44.72 4.64 35.60
C MET A 653 -45.42 3.98 36.80
N HIS A 654 -45.58 2.66 36.79
CA HIS A 654 -46.04 1.95 37.98
C HIS A 654 -44.94 1.96 39.05
N SER A 655 -45.34 2.15 40.31
CA SER A 655 -44.48 2.27 41.49
C SER A 655 -43.39 1.18 41.58
N THR A 656 -42.15 1.60 41.87
CA THR A 656 -40.96 0.79 42.20
C THR A 656 -41.06 -0.68 41.77
N MET A 657 -40.72 -0.95 40.52
CA MET A 657 -40.56 -2.32 40.06
C MET A 657 -39.44 -3.01 40.83
N ASP A 658 -39.65 -4.27 41.18
CA ASP A 658 -38.59 -5.16 41.63
C ASP A 658 -37.76 -5.57 40.41
N ILE A 659 -36.80 -4.72 40.02
CA ILE A 659 -35.90 -4.92 38.87
C ILE A 659 -35.22 -6.31 38.95
N GLY A 660 -35.01 -6.84 40.16
CA GLY A 660 -34.47 -8.17 40.40
C GLY A 660 -35.33 -9.34 39.90
N GLN A 661 -36.60 -9.12 39.54
CA GLN A 661 -37.47 -10.16 38.95
C GLN A 661 -37.40 -10.21 37.41
N MET A 662 -36.86 -9.19 36.75
CA MET A 662 -36.61 -9.21 35.31
C MET A 662 -35.23 -9.80 35.02
N THR A 663 -35.08 -11.12 35.14
CA THR A 663 -33.88 -11.80 34.67
C THR A 663 -33.93 -11.92 33.16
N SER A 664 -33.08 -11.15 32.46
CA SER A 664 -32.82 -11.35 31.03
C SER A 664 -32.38 -12.79 30.77
N LYS A 665 -32.82 -13.36 29.65
CA LYS A 665 -32.41 -14.70 29.20
C LYS A 665 -31.17 -14.67 28.30
N GLN A 666 -30.66 -13.47 27.98
CA GLN A 666 -29.49 -13.31 27.13
C GLN A 666 -28.21 -13.74 27.86
N GLY A 667 -27.27 -14.32 27.12
CA GLY A 667 -25.89 -14.50 27.52
C GLY A 667 -24.96 -13.49 26.83
N LEU A 668 -23.67 -13.56 27.17
CA LEU A 668 -22.65 -12.68 26.61
C LEU A 668 -22.54 -12.78 25.07
N ASP A 669 -22.80 -13.96 24.51
CA ASP A 669 -22.67 -14.20 23.07
C ASP A 669 -23.95 -13.87 22.28
N ASP A 670 -25.04 -13.47 22.96
CA ASP A 670 -26.26 -12.98 22.31
C ASP A 670 -26.09 -11.53 21.85
N LEU A 671 -26.87 -11.15 20.83
CA LEU A 671 -26.86 -9.81 20.24
C LEU A 671 -27.18 -8.72 21.26
N ALA A 672 -26.33 -7.71 21.30
CA ALA A 672 -26.58 -6.45 22.00
C ALA A 672 -27.22 -5.43 21.07
N TYR A 673 -26.68 -5.29 19.86
CA TYR A 673 -27.18 -4.33 18.89
C TYR A 673 -26.87 -4.69 17.45
N VAL A 674 -27.63 -4.07 16.55
CA VAL A 674 -27.33 -4.04 15.12
C VAL A 674 -27.09 -2.59 14.70
N ILE A 675 -25.94 -2.33 14.08
CA ILE A 675 -25.58 -1.02 13.53
C ILE A 675 -25.44 -1.13 12.02
N PHE A 676 -26.14 -0.25 11.29
CA PHE A 676 -26.04 -0.21 9.84
C PHE A 676 -24.87 0.63 9.38
N THR A 677 -24.11 0.08 8.45
CA THR A 677 -23.04 0.77 7.75
C THR A 677 -23.33 0.78 6.25
N SER A 678 -22.68 1.68 5.51
CA SER A 678 -22.79 1.76 4.05
C SER A 678 -22.33 0.47 3.36
N GLY A 679 -22.95 0.13 2.23
CA GLY A 679 -22.68 -1.13 1.52
C GLY A 679 -22.21 -0.93 0.08
N SER A 680 -21.19 -1.68 -0.34
CA SER A 680 -20.62 -1.60 -1.69
C SER A 680 -21.60 -1.95 -2.82
N THR A 681 -22.71 -2.64 -2.51
CA THR A 681 -23.79 -2.98 -3.45
C THR A 681 -24.88 -1.91 -3.51
N GLY A 682 -24.71 -0.79 -2.81
CA GLY A 682 -25.70 0.28 -2.64
C GLY A 682 -26.80 0.02 -1.61
N GLU A 683 -26.71 -1.10 -0.90
CA GLU A 683 -27.64 -1.47 0.16
C GLU A 683 -26.88 -1.53 1.49
N PRO A 684 -27.31 -0.81 2.54
CA PRO A 684 -26.61 -0.76 3.83
C PRO A 684 -26.55 -2.13 4.47
N LYS A 685 -25.52 -2.40 5.27
CA LYS A 685 -25.27 -3.70 5.91
C LYS A 685 -25.40 -3.58 7.43
N GLY A 686 -26.24 -4.40 8.04
CA GLY A 686 -26.44 -4.43 9.48
C GLY A 686 -25.37 -5.30 10.14
N VAL A 687 -24.47 -4.71 10.91
CA VAL A 687 -23.42 -5.42 11.64
C VAL A 687 -23.97 -5.92 12.98
N MET A 688 -23.84 -7.21 13.23
CA MET A 688 -24.42 -7.91 14.38
C MET A 688 -23.41 -8.06 15.53
N ALA A 689 -23.46 -7.17 16.53
CA ALA A 689 -22.55 -7.21 17.68
C ALA A 689 -23.19 -7.92 18.89
N SER A 690 -22.44 -8.83 19.52
CA SER A 690 -22.83 -9.45 20.78
C SER A 690 -22.44 -8.59 21.99
N HIS A 691 -23.02 -8.90 23.15
CA HIS A 691 -22.60 -8.26 24.41
C HIS A 691 -21.11 -8.43 24.68
N ARG A 692 -20.56 -9.63 24.50
CA ARG A 692 -19.12 -9.92 24.68
C ARG A 692 -18.26 -8.98 23.89
N ASN A 693 -18.59 -8.78 22.61
CA ASN A 693 -17.76 -8.00 21.71
C ASN A 693 -17.59 -6.57 22.22
N SER A 694 -18.69 -5.92 22.58
CA SER A 694 -18.69 -4.51 23.01
C SER A 694 -18.21 -4.34 24.44
N VAL A 695 -18.58 -5.25 25.35
CA VAL A 695 -18.17 -5.20 26.76
C VAL A 695 -16.67 -5.36 26.89
N ASN A 696 -16.05 -6.26 26.11
CA ASN A 696 -14.60 -6.40 26.09
C ASN A 696 -13.89 -5.08 25.76
N THR A 697 -14.30 -4.42 24.67
CA THR A 697 -13.74 -3.13 24.25
C THR A 697 -13.96 -2.05 25.32
N VAL A 698 -15.18 -1.94 25.85
CA VAL A 698 -15.54 -0.96 26.89
C VAL A 698 -14.69 -1.14 28.15
N LEU A 699 -14.57 -2.36 28.65
CA LEU A 699 -13.83 -2.64 29.88
C LEU A 699 -12.35 -2.35 29.71
N ASP A 700 -11.77 -2.65 28.54
CA ASP A 700 -10.37 -2.36 28.29
C ASP A 700 -10.08 -0.86 28.26
N ILE A 701 -10.90 -0.08 27.54
CA ILE A 701 -10.73 1.38 27.49
C ILE A 701 -10.89 2.00 28.89
N ASN A 702 -11.92 1.60 29.63
CA ASN A 702 -12.14 2.09 30.99
C ASN A 702 -10.98 1.72 31.91
N HIS A 703 -10.45 0.50 31.82
CA HIS A 703 -9.33 0.04 32.64
C HIS A 703 -8.02 0.77 32.28
N LYS A 704 -7.67 0.90 30.99
CA LYS A 704 -6.43 1.55 30.54
C LYS A 704 -6.38 3.03 30.92
N PHE A 705 -7.49 3.74 30.77
CA PHE A 705 -7.54 5.19 30.96
C PHE A 705 -8.21 5.62 32.27
N GLN A 706 -8.43 4.66 33.17
CA GLN A 706 -8.95 4.86 34.52
C GLN A 706 -10.23 5.69 34.51
N VAL A 707 -11.21 5.25 33.73
CA VAL A 707 -12.53 5.89 33.64
C VAL A 707 -13.38 5.47 34.84
N THR A 708 -13.96 6.45 35.53
CA THR A 708 -14.61 6.28 36.84
C THR A 708 -15.94 7.03 36.90
N GLU A 709 -16.63 6.95 38.03
CA GLU A 709 -17.87 7.68 38.29
C GLU A 709 -17.69 9.21 38.30
N GLN A 710 -16.45 9.70 38.41
CA GLN A 710 -16.13 11.12 38.38
C GLN A 710 -16.09 11.70 36.96
N ASP A 711 -16.18 10.84 35.94
CA ASP A 711 -16.03 11.24 34.56
C ASP A 711 -17.34 11.65 33.89
N SER A 712 -17.21 12.55 32.92
CA SER A 712 -18.32 12.99 32.07
C SER A 712 -17.91 13.16 30.62
N VAL A 713 -18.85 12.89 29.70
CA VAL A 713 -18.65 12.99 28.24
C VAL A 713 -19.74 13.85 27.62
N LEU A 714 -19.38 14.64 26.60
CA LEU A 714 -20.35 15.19 25.65
C LEU A 714 -20.56 14.15 24.54
N SER A 715 -21.73 13.54 24.47
CA SER A 715 -21.99 12.58 23.39
C SER A 715 -22.31 13.33 22.11
N VAL A 716 -21.39 13.25 21.14
CA VAL A 716 -21.51 13.87 19.82
C VAL A 716 -21.81 12.85 18.71
N ALA A 717 -21.63 11.56 18.99
CA ALA A 717 -21.87 10.50 18.03
C ALA A 717 -23.37 10.14 17.95
N PRO A 718 -23.96 10.08 16.75
CA PRO A 718 -25.33 9.59 16.59
C PRO A 718 -25.49 8.15 17.10
N ALA A 719 -26.65 7.79 17.65
CA ALA A 719 -26.91 6.44 18.17
C ALA A 719 -26.86 5.33 17.11
N GLY A 720 -27.01 5.68 15.83
CA GLY A 720 -26.82 4.78 14.70
C GLY A 720 -25.34 4.50 14.36
N PHE A 721 -24.40 5.08 15.12
CA PHE A 721 -22.96 4.90 15.00
C PHE A 721 -22.41 4.17 16.24
N ASP A 722 -21.40 3.34 16.04
CA ASP A 722 -20.83 2.47 17.08
C ASP A 722 -20.08 3.22 18.18
N LEU A 723 -19.50 4.39 17.89
CA LEU A 723 -18.88 5.24 18.91
C LEU A 723 -19.84 5.59 20.06
N SER A 724 -21.12 5.80 19.76
CA SER A 724 -22.14 6.12 20.77
C SER A 724 -22.32 5.01 21.82
N VAL A 725 -21.95 3.76 21.50
CA VAL A 725 -22.03 2.63 22.42
C VAL A 725 -21.11 2.85 23.61
N TYR A 726 -19.91 3.41 23.40
CA TYR A 726 -18.98 3.71 24.47
C TYR A 726 -19.48 4.88 25.33
N ASP A 727 -19.95 5.97 24.71
CA ASP A 727 -20.53 7.12 25.41
C ASP A 727 -21.65 6.70 26.36
N TYR A 728 -22.58 5.87 25.87
CA TYR A 728 -23.74 5.45 26.67
C TYR A 728 -23.40 4.34 27.64
N PHE A 729 -22.91 3.20 27.17
CA PHE A 729 -22.75 2.02 28.04
C PHE A 729 -21.40 1.97 28.74
N GLY A 730 -20.36 2.52 28.13
CA GLY A 730 -19.02 2.56 28.73
C GLY A 730 -18.94 3.53 29.91
N LEU A 731 -19.46 4.74 29.74
CA LEU A 731 -19.44 5.73 30.82
C LEU A 731 -20.51 5.48 31.87
N LEU A 732 -21.76 5.18 31.48
CA LEU A 732 -22.81 4.91 32.47
C LEU A 732 -22.55 3.60 33.24
N GLY A 733 -21.86 2.65 32.63
CA GLY A 733 -21.49 1.39 33.28
C GLY A 733 -20.54 1.55 34.47
N VAL A 734 -19.79 2.66 34.54
CA VAL A 734 -18.91 2.97 35.68
C VAL A 734 -19.50 4.00 36.66
N GLY A 735 -20.72 4.49 36.41
CA GLY A 735 -21.34 5.52 37.24
C GLY A 735 -21.08 6.96 36.78
N GLY A 736 -20.50 7.18 35.60
CA GLY A 736 -20.21 8.51 35.06
C GLY A 736 -21.45 9.24 34.54
N LYS A 737 -21.26 10.38 33.86
CA LYS A 737 -22.35 11.28 33.42
C LYS A 737 -22.28 11.61 31.94
N VAL A 738 -23.37 11.43 31.20
CA VAL A 738 -23.48 11.77 29.77
C VAL A 738 -24.24 13.09 29.59
N ILE A 739 -23.63 14.01 28.86
CA ILE A 739 -24.21 15.29 28.46
C ILE A 739 -24.61 15.20 26.99
N LEU A 740 -25.80 15.69 26.66
CA LEU A 740 -26.37 15.69 25.32
C LEU A 740 -26.67 17.13 24.90
N ALA A 741 -26.21 17.51 23.71
CA ALA A 741 -26.57 18.79 23.10
C ALA A 741 -28.04 18.78 22.64
N MET A 742 -28.62 19.96 22.44
CA MET A 742 -29.94 20.06 21.80
C MET A 742 -29.81 19.71 20.31
N PRO A 743 -30.75 18.95 19.71
CA PRO A 743 -30.64 18.49 18.32
C PRO A 743 -30.36 19.60 17.30
N GLU A 744 -30.89 20.81 17.52
CA GLU A 744 -30.74 21.97 16.63
C GLU A 744 -29.33 22.59 16.68
N THR A 745 -28.59 22.34 17.76
CA THR A 745 -27.26 22.93 18.03
C THR A 745 -26.16 21.88 18.16
N ALA A 746 -26.49 20.60 17.93
CA ALA A 746 -25.60 19.47 18.15
C ALA A 746 -24.30 19.50 17.33
N ASN A 747 -24.26 20.31 16.25
CA ASN A 747 -23.09 20.49 15.38
C ASN A 747 -22.43 21.87 15.50
N ASP A 748 -22.76 22.66 16.54
CA ASP A 748 -22.18 23.99 16.76
C ASP A 748 -20.95 23.92 17.70
N PRO A 749 -19.74 24.23 17.21
CA PRO A 749 -18.51 24.23 18.03
C PRO A 749 -18.54 25.18 19.20
N LYS A 750 -19.28 26.28 19.09
CA LYS A 750 -19.41 27.24 20.19
C LYS A 750 -20.20 26.62 21.33
N ILE A 751 -21.31 25.94 21.00
CA ILE A 751 -22.15 25.24 21.97
C ILE A 751 -21.39 24.07 22.60
N TRP A 752 -20.60 23.32 21.81
CA TRP A 752 -19.72 22.28 22.37
C TRP A 752 -18.78 22.84 23.44
N LEU A 753 -18.15 23.98 23.18
CA LEU A 753 -17.24 24.61 24.13
C LEU A 753 -17.96 25.13 25.38
N GLU A 754 -19.13 25.75 25.21
CA GLU A 754 -19.97 26.19 26.33
C GLU A 754 -20.33 25.01 27.23
N LEU A 755 -20.76 23.88 26.65
CA LEU A 755 -21.09 22.66 27.40
C LEU A 755 -19.86 22.02 28.07
N LEU A 756 -18.70 22.00 27.39
CA LEU A 756 -17.43 21.52 27.93
C LEU A 756 -17.05 22.26 29.22
N VAL A 757 -17.20 23.58 29.21
CA VAL A 757 -16.89 24.45 30.35
C VAL A 757 -17.98 24.36 31.42
N GLU A 758 -19.25 24.51 31.05
CA GLU A 758 -20.38 24.51 32.00
C GLU A 758 -20.47 23.22 32.80
N HIS A 759 -20.39 22.07 32.12
CA HIS A 759 -20.55 20.77 32.77
C HIS A 759 -19.22 20.16 33.25
N GLN A 760 -18.11 20.87 33.06
CA GLN A 760 -16.75 20.44 33.44
C GLN A 760 -16.42 19.06 32.88
N ILE A 761 -16.60 18.91 31.57
CA ILE A 761 -16.49 17.63 30.87
C ILE A 761 -15.04 17.12 30.93
N THR A 762 -14.86 15.83 31.20
CA THR A 762 -13.54 15.22 31.43
C THR A 762 -13.07 14.36 30.27
N ILE A 763 -13.99 13.79 29.48
CA ILE A 763 -13.71 12.94 28.33
C ILE A 763 -14.32 13.56 27.08
N TRP A 764 -13.54 13.59 25.99
CA TRP A 764 -14.03 13.91 24.66
C TRP A 764 -13.77 12.73 23.73
N ASP A 765 -14.83 12.09 23.23
CA ASP A 765 -14.76 11.01 22.25
C ASP A 765 -15.34 11.48 20.91
N SER A 766 -14.50 11.61 19.90
CA SER A 766 -14.95 12.01 18.57
C SER A 766 -13.96 11.65 17.46
N VAL A 767 -14.33 11.99 16.24
CA VAL A 767 -13.38 12.01 15.12
C VAL A 767 -12.45 13.25 15.19
N PRO A 768 -11.32 13.29 14.47
CA PRO A 768 -10.34 14.38 14.59
C PRO A 768 -10.85 15.75 14.13
N ALA A 769 -11.79 15.79 13.18
CA ALA A 769 -12.27 17.04 12.59
C ALA A 769 -12.96 17.99 13.62
N PRO A 770 -13.94 17.55 14.43
CA PRO A 770 -14.47 18.35 15.54
C PRO A 770 -13.41 18.87 16.51
N VAL A 771 -12.41 18.05 16.86
CA VAL A 771 -11.32 18.47 17.76
C VAL A 771 -10.48 19.58 17.11
N LYS A 772 -10.13 19.43 15.84
CA LYS A 772 -9.40 20.47 15.09
C LYS A 772 -10.15 21.79 15.09
N VAL A 773 -11.46 21.76 14.83
CA VAL A 773 -12.31 22.96 14.84
C VAL A 773 -12.31 23.66 16.19
N LEU A 774 -12.43 22.90 17.28
CA LEU A 774 -12.41 23.44 18.63
C LEU A 774 -11.06 24.13 18.93
N VAL A 775 -9.96 23.49 18.54
CA VAL A 775 -8.60 24.04 18.70
C VAL A 775 -8.39 25.29 17.83
N ASP A 776 -8.85 25.29 16.57
CA ASP A 776 -8.68 26.42 15.63
C ASP A 776 -9.44 27.67 16.07
N ARG A 777 -10.64 27.52 16.66
CA ARG A 777 -11.57 28.65 16.87
C ARG A 777 -11.46 29.30 18.25
N ASN A 778 -10.95 28.62 19.28
CA ASN A 778 -11.14 29.07 20.67
C ASN A 778 -10.00 28.68 21.64
N GLU A 779 -8.74 28.97 21.28
CA GLU A 779 -7.55 28.57 22.06
C GLU A 779 -7.65 28.92 23.56
N SER A 780 -8.06 30.15 23.93
CA SER A 780 -8.06 30.58 25.34
C SER A 780 -9.15 29.94 26.20
N ALA A 781 -10.33 29.69 25.65
CA ALA A 781 -11.46 29.13 26.41
C ALA A 781 -11.35 27.59 26.55
N LEU A 782 -10.63 26.93 25.65
CA LEU A 782 -10.31 25.50 25.79
C LEU A 782 -9.55 25.21 27.09
N ALA A 783 -8.69 26.13 27.52
CA ALA A 783 -7.90 26.01 28.74
C ALA A 783 -8.75 26.05 30.04
N GLU A 784 -10.02 26.48 29.95
CA GLU A 784 -10.95 26.49 31.08
C GLU A 784 -11.67 25.14 31.28
N THR A 785 -11.54 24.22 30.33
CA THR A 785 -12.16 22.89 30.39
C THR A 785 -11.44 21.95 31.36
N LYS A 786 -12.10 20.83 31.74
CA LYS A 786 -11.53 19.78 32.59
C LYS A 786 -11.16 18.52 31.82
N LEU A 787 -11.00 18.64 30.50
CA LEU A 787 -10.67 17.52 29.64
C LEU A 787 -9.36 16.88 30.11
N ARG A 788 -9.45 15.64 30.58
CA ARG A 788 -8.29 14.83 30.95
C ARG A 788 -7.97 13.77 29.91
N LEU A 789 -8.95 13.42 29.07
CA LEU A 789 -8.84 12.37 28.07
C LEU A 789 -9.54 12.78 26.77
N ILE A 790 -8.81 12.71 25.66
CA ILE A 790 -9.36 12.89 24.31
C ILE A 790 -9.12 11.58 23.55
N LEU A 791 -10.22 10.95 23.15
CA LEU A 791 -10.26 9.75 22.33
C LEU A 791 -10.54 10.18 20.89
N MET A 792 -9.57 9.95 19.99
CA MET A 792 -9.70 10.27 18.58
C MET A 792 -9.72 9.00 17.75
N SER A 793 -10.80 8.80 16.99
CA SER A 793 -10.97 7.63 16.15
C SER A 793 -11.73 7.93 14.86
N GLY A 794 -11.93 6.93 14.01
CA GLY A 794 -12.84 7.07 12.86
C GLY A 794 -12.30 7.85 11.67
N ASP A 795 -11.12 8.50 11.73
CA ASP A 795 -10.46 9.10 10.57
C ASP A 795 -8.94 9.25 10.79
N TRP A 796 -8.25 9.72 9.76
CA TRP A 796 -6.85 10.09 9.77
C TRP A 796 -6.59 11.21 10.79
N ILE A 797 -5.57 11.03 11.65
CA ILE A 797 -5.16 12.02 12.64
C ILE A 797 -3.92 12.76 12.12
N PRO A 798 -4.03 14.08 11.86
CA PRO A 798 -2.89 14.91 11.47
C PRO A 798 -1.79 14.90 12.54
N VAL A 799 -0.52 14.89 12.12
CA VAL A 799 0.64 14.85 13.04
C VAL A 799 0.80 16.12 13.87
N ASP A 800 0.29 17.27 13.40
CA ASP A 800 0.35 18.57 14.08
C ASP A 800 -0.75 18.73 15.14
N LEU A 801 -1.92 18.10 14.94
CA LEU A 801 -3.08 18.28 15.81
C LEU A 801 -2.79 17.99 17.30
N PRO A 802 -2.10 16.91 17.69
CA PRO A 802 -1.83 16.66 19.11
C PRO A 802 -0.91 17.68 19.77
N GLU A 803 0.03 18.30 19.04
CA GLU A 803 0.85 19.39 19.60
C GLU A 803 -0.02 20.61 19.90
N ARG A 804 -0.90 20.98 18.96
CA ARG A 804 -1.83 22.11 19.10
C ARG A 804 -2.86 21.92 20.22
N ILE A 805 -3.33 20.68 20.43
CA ILE A 805 -4.16 20.35 21.60
C ILE A 805 -3.38 20.63 22.89
N ARG A 806 -2.12 20.19 22.99
CA ARG A 806 -1.30 20.34 24.20
C ARG A 806 -0.94 21.79 24.53
N GLU A 807 -0.96 22.70 23.56
CA GLU A 807 -0.76 24.14 23.82
C GLU A 807 -1.79 24.72 24.79
N ASN A 808 -3.05 24.26 24.67
CA ASN A 808 -4.15 24.71 25.53
C ASN A 808 -4.50 23.69 26.63
N LEU A 809 -4.19 22.42 26.41
CA LEU A 809 -4.54 21.29 27.27
C LEU A 809 -3.29 20.41 27.59
N PRO A 810 -2.30 20.94 28.34
CA PRO A 810 -1.00 20.28 28.51
C PRO A 810 -1.04 18.98 29.31
N ASN A 811 -2.07 18.77 30.14
CA ASN A 811 -2.21 17.61 31.01
C ASN A 811 -3.20 16.56 30.47
N THR A 812 -3.71 16.75 29.26
CA THR A 812 -4.74 15.90 28.67
C THR A 812 -4.09 14.72 27.94
N ALA A 813 -4.52 13.51 28.28
CA ALA A 813 -4.12 12.31 27.55
C ALA A 813 -4.81 12.29 26.18
N ILE A 814 -4.03 12.15 25.12
CA ILE A 814 -4.53 12.13 23.74
C ILE A 814 -4.29 10.73 23.19
N ILE A 815 -5.37 10.02 22.84
CA ILE A 815 -5.32 8.63 22.42
C ILE A 815 -5.83 8.54 20.99
N SER A 816 -5.02 7.93 20.11
CA SER A 816 -5.51 7.46 18.81
C SER A 816 -6.12 6.08 18.99
N LEU A 817 -7.31 5.90 18.44
CA LEU A 817 -8.04 4.65 18.43
C LEU A 817 -8.42 4.31 16.99
N GLY A 818 -8.37 3.03 16.66
CA GLY A 818 -8.70 2.51 15.35
C GLY A 818 -9.59 1.27 15.47
N GLY A 819 -10.36 1.02 14.42
CA GLY A 819 -11.26 -0.12 14.37
C GLY A 819 -12.23 -0.03 13.20
N ALA A 820 -13.17 -0.94 13.21
CA ALA A 820 -14.33 -0.97 12.33
C ALA A 820 -15.54 -1.40 13.16
N THR A 821 -16.75 -1.09 12.69
CA THR A 821 -17.99 -1.57 13.31
C THR A 821 -18.01 -3.10 13.46
N GLU A 822 -17.41 -3.80 12.51
CA GLU A 822 -17.23 -5.25 12.53
C GLU A 822 -16.19 -5.78 13.55
N GLY A 823 -15.43 -4.88 14.17
CA GLY A 823 -14.49 -5.13 15.27
C GLY A 823 -14.93 -4.53 16.62
N SER A 824 -16.22 -4.19 16.76
CA SER A 824 -16.83 -3.62 17.97
C SER A 824 -16.16 -2.35 18.50
N ILE A 825 -16.48 -1.23 17.84
CA ILE A 825 -16.07 0.14 18.18
C ILE A 825 -14.58 0.37 17.84
N TRP A 826 -13.68 -0.22 18.64
CA TRP A 826 -12.24 -0.10 18.49
C TRP A 826 -11.57 -1.46 18.68
N SER A 827 -10.43 -1.65 18.02
CA SER A 827 -9.63 -2.88 18.08
C SER A 827 -8.13 -2.61 18.26
N ILE A 828 -7.71 -1.36 18.09
CA ILE A 828 -6.30 -0.95 18.15
C ILE A 828 -6.19 0.45 18.76
N TYR A 829 -5.13 0.72 19.51
CA TYR A 829 -4.91 2.02 20.16
C TYR A 829 -3.44 2.44 20.20
N TYR A 830 -3.21 3.76 20.20
CA TYR A 830 -1.91 4.39 20.38
C TYR A 830 -2.00 5.61 21.31
N PRO A 831 -1.40 5.56 22.51
CA PRO A 831 -1.22 6.75 23.35
C PRO A 831 -0.24 7.72 22.68
N ILE A 832 -0.71 8.91 22.34
CA ILE A 832 0.10 9.91 21.65
C ILE A 832 0.95 10.66 22.69
N GLU A 833 2.12 10.11 23.01
CA GLU A 833 3.09 10.77 23.89
C GLU A 833 4.17 11.52 23.11
N LYS A 834 4.67 10.88 22.04
CA LYS A 834 5.71 11.42 21.16
C LYS A 834 5.26 11.33 19.71
N ILE A 835 5.58 12.37 18.95
CA ILE A 835 5.27 12.48 17.52
C ILE A 835 6.59 12.50 16.76
N ASP A 836 6.72 11.60 15.78
CA ASP A 836 7.75 11.72 14.77
C ASP A 836 7.21 12.60 13.63
N LYS A 837 7.93 13.68 13.33
CA LYS A 837 7.54 14.63 12.29
C LYS A 837 7.59 14.02 10.88
N ASN A 838 8.26 12.88 10.71
CA ASN A 838 8.32 12.16 9.44
C ASN A 838 7.14 11.21 9.23
N TRP A 839 6.28 11.02 10.24
CA TRP A 839 5.07 10.25 10.05
C TRP A 839 4.14 10.95 9.08
N LYS A 840 3.44 10.15 8.26
CA LYS A 840 2.33 10.67 7.46
C LYS A 840 1.15 10.98 8.38
N SER A 841 0.80 10.07 9.28
CA SER A 841 -0.21 10.24 10.32
C SER A 841 0.25 9.65 11.64
N ILE A 842 -0.44 10.01 12.70
CA ILE A 842 -0.38 9.25 13.95
C ILE A 842 -0.66 7.75 13.67
N PRO A 843 0.19 6.83 14.17
CA PRO A 843 -0.03 5.39 14.04
C PRO A 843 -1.31 4.92 14.72
N TYR A 844 -1.90 3.83 14.21
CA TYR A 844 -3.03 3.16 14.87
C TYR A 844 -2.62 2.46 16.17
N GLY A 845 -1.36 1.99 16.24
CA GLY A 845 -0.77 1.49 17.49
C GLY A 845 -0.80 -0.02 17.65
N LYS A 846 -1.34 -0.51 18.78
CA LYS A 846 -1.33 -1.93 19.21
C LYS A 846 -2.73 -2.43 19.55
N PRO A 847 -3.01 -3.73 19.37
CA PRO A 847 -4.33 -4.30 19.62
C PRO A 847 -4.84 -4.05 21.05
N LEU A 848 -6.17 -3.99 21.20
CA LEU A 848 -6.85 -3.95 22.50
C LEU A 848 -6.87 -5.33 23.18
N ALA A 849 -7.24 -5.37 24.45
CA ALA A 849 -7.36 -6.59 25.24
C ALA A 849 -8.26 -7.63 24.58
N ASN A 850 -7.87 -8.90 24.63
CA ASN A 850 -8.52 -10.05 23.99
C ASN A 850 -8.75 -9.89 22.48
N GLN A 851 -8.08 -8.93 21.83
CA GLN A 851 -8.14 -8.69 20.39
C GLN A 851 -6.75 -8.82 19.77
N THR A 852 -6.70 -9.25 18.52
CA THR A 852 -5.48 -9.38 17.74
C THR A 852 -5.58 -8.55 16.46
N PHE A 853 -4.44 -8.15 15.92
CA PHE A 853 -4.37 -7.35 14.71
C PHE A 853 -3.23 -7.83 13.82
N HIS A 854 -3.55 -8.22 12.59
CA HIS A 854 -2.61 -8.85 11.66
C HIS A 854 -2.43 -8.00 10.41
N VAL A 855 -1.20 -7.95 9.91
CA VAL A 855 -0.86 -7.40 8.60
C VAL A 855 -0.46 -8.58 7.72
N LEU A 856 -1.33 -8.94 6.76
CA LEU A 856 -1.16 -10.11 5.92
C LEU A 856 -1.08 -9.72 4.45
N ASN A 857 -0.32 -10.49 3.66
CA ASN A 857 -0.33 -10.38 2.20
C ASN A 857 -1.49 -11.17 1.59
N ASN A 858 -1.59 -11.16 0.26
CA ASN A 858 -2.66 -11.85 -0.47
C ASN A 858 -2.63 -13.38 -0.35
N TRP A 859 -1.58 -13.96 0.23
CA TRP A 859 -1.45 -15.39 0.52
C TRP A 859 -1.66 -15.69 2.02
N PHE A 860 -2.18 -14.73 2.79
CA PHE A 860 -2.37 -14.82 4.24
C PHE A 860 -1.06 -15.07 5.02
N LEU A 861 0.08 -14.65 4.46
CA LEU A 861 1.36 -14.70 5.15
C LEU A 861 1.61 -13.38 5.88
N PRO A 862 2.26 -13.40 7.06
CA PRO A 862 2.58 -12.19 7.81
C PRO A 862 3.56 -11.30 7.02
N CYS A 863 3.16 -10.06 6.72
CA CYS A 863 4.02 -9.09 6.06
C CYS A 863 5.13 -8.63 7.03
N PRO A 864 6.43 -8.74 6.69
CA PRO A 864 7.54 -8.23 7.52
C PRO A 864 7.41 -6.73 7.86
N LYS A 865 8.21 -6.23 8.81
CA LYS A 865 8.30 -4.79 9.07
C LYS A 865 8.47 -3.99 7.78
N TRP A 866 7.79 -2.86 7.70
CA TRP A 866 7.73 -1.92 6.57
C TRP A 866 6.96 -2.41 5.33
N VAL A 867 6.63 -3.70 5.25
CA VAL A 867 5.90 -4.29 4.13
C VAL A 867 4.42 -4.02 4.28
N THR A 868 3.85 -3.36 3.28
CA THR A 868 2.41 -3.11 3.19
C THR A 868 1.66 -4.42 3.01
N GLY A 869 0.65 -4.65 3.86
CA GLY A 869 -0.33 -5.70 3.71
C GLY A 869 -1.73 -5.20 4.05
N GLU A 870 -2.69 -6.09 3.96
CA GLU A 870 -4.06 -5.83 4.41
C GLU A 870 -4.19 -6.08 5.92
N LEU A 871 -5.01 -5.26 6.56
CA LEU A 871 -5.26 -5.30 7.99
C LEU A 871 -6.41 -6.26 8.34
N TYR A 872 -6.20 -7.11 9.34
CA TYR A 872 -7.17 -8.07 9.84
C TYR A 872 -7.32 -7.95 11.34
N ILE A 873 -8.55 -8.07 11.84
CA ILE A 873 -8.89 -8.02 13.27
C ILE A 873 -9.29 -9.42 13.72
N GLY A 874 -8.75 -9.90 14.84
CA GLY A 874 -9.12 -11.16 15.48
C GLY A 874 -9.50 -10.98 16.96
N GLY A 875 -9.87 -12.08 17.60
CA GLY A 875 -10.26 -12.11 19.01
C GLY A 875 -11.68 -11.63 19.31
N ASP A 876 -11.92 -11.24 20.56
CA ASP A 876 -13.24 -10.99 21.13
C ASP A 876 -13.94 -9.74 20.55
N GLY A 877 -13.23 -8.85 19.85
CA GLY A 877 -13.84 -7.70 19.15
C GLY A 877 -14.59 -8.08 17.87
N VAL A 878 -14.31 -9.25 17.29
CA VAL A 878 -14.87 -9.60 15.98
C VAL A 878 -16.36 -9.96 16.09
N THR A 879 -17.21 -9.18 15.42
CA THR A 879 -18.67 -9.34 15.49
C THR A 879 -19.19 -10.59 14.76
N GLN A 880 -20.46 -10.94 14.95
CA GLN A 880 -21.03 -12.20 14.43
C GLN A 880 -21.13 -12.23 12.89
N GLY A 881 -21.28 -11.07 12.24
CA GLY A 881 -21.40 -10.97 10.79
C GLY A 881 -22.38 -9.89 10.35
N TYR A 882 -22.88 -10.02 9.11
CA TYR A 882 -23.90 -9.14 8.56
C TYR A 882 -25.28 -9.79 8.62
N LEU A 883 -26.28 -9.03 9.08
CA LEU A 883 -27.65 -9.47 9.24
C LEU A 883 -28.27 -9.87 7.90
N GLY A 884 -28.69 -11.13 7.79
CA GLY A 884 -29.35 -11.67 6.60
C GLY A 884 -28.45 -11.82 5.37
N ASP A 885 -27.12 -11.69 5.50
CA ASP A 885 -26.18 -11.72 4.38
C ASP A 885 -24.98 -12.66 4.66
N ALA A 886 -25.25 -13.97 4.56
CA ALA A 886 -24.26 -15.00 4.82
C ALA A 886 -23.09 -14.99 3.82
N GLU A 887 -23.35 -14.59 2.57
CA GLU A 887 -22.33 -14.53 1.52
C GLU A 887 -21.31 -13.43 1.81
N LYS A 888 -21.75 -12.19 2.07
CA LYS A 888 -20.82 -11.11 2.47
C LYS A 888 -20.15 -11.41 3.80
N THR A 889 -20.85 -12.09 4.72
CA THR A 889 -20.26 -12.51 5.99
C THR A 889 -19.09 -13.45 5.74
N ALA A 890 -19.24 -14.49 4.92
CA ALA A 890 -18.15 -15.41 4.61
C ALA A 890 -16.97 -14.74 3.87
N LEU A 891 -17.24 -13.72 3.06
CA LEU A 891 -16.20 -12.97 2.34
C LEU A 891 -15.37 -12.04 3.25
N ARG A 892 -15.97 -11.50 4.32
CA ARG A 892 -15.32 -10.52 5.21
C ARG A 892 -14.91 -11.08 6.56
N PHE A 893 -15.58 -12.12 7.06
CA PHE A 893 -15.28 -12.81 8.30
C PHE A 893 -14.73 -14.20 7.97
N ILE A 894 -13.43 -14.25 7.72
CA ILE A 894 -12.74 -15.44 7.25
C ILE A 894 -12.20 -16.28 8.40
N THR A 895 -11.88 -17.53 8.12
CA THR A 895 -11.03 -18.34 9.00
C THR A 895 -9.62 -18.32 8.45
N HIS A 896 -8.65 -17.89 9.25
CA HIS A 896 -7.26 -17.85 8.83
C HIS A 896 -6.81 -19.29 8.46
N PRO A 897 -6.28 -19.52 7.25
CA PRO A 897 -6.06 -20.87 6.73
C PRO A 897 -5.03 -21.68 7.53
N ILE A 898 -4.07 -20.99 8.18
CA ILE A 898 -3.01 -21.62 8.99
C ILE A 898 -3.38 -21.72 10.48
N THR A 899 -3.77 -20.61 11.13
CA THR A 899 -4.03 -20.59 12.58
C THR A 899 -5.44 -21.07 12.97
N GLY A 900 -6.39 -21.08 12.03
CA GLY A 900 -7.80 -21.38 12.31
C GLY A 900 -8.54 -20.25 13.04
N GLU A 901 -7.88 -19.12 13.27
CA GLU A 901 -8.47 -17.96 13.94
C GLU A 901 -9.53 -17.30 13.05
N ARG A 902 -10.64 -16.85 13.67
CA ARG A 902 -11.66 -16.09 12.95
C ARG A 902 -11.22 -14.63 12.85
N LEU A 903 -11.09 -14.14 11.63
CA LEU A 903 -10.59 -12.79 11.33
C LEU A 903 -11.62 -11.98 10.56
N TYR A 904 -11.77 -10.70 10.90
CA TYR A 904 -12.42 -9.71 10.05
C TYR A 904 -11.41 -9.03 9.13
N ARG A 905 -11.69 -9.10 7.82
CA ARG A 905 -10.94 -8.48 6.73
C ARG A 905 -11.40 -7.03 6.55
N THR A 906 -10.61 -6.08 7.05
CA THR A 906 -10.99 -4.66 7.13
C THR A 906 -11.10 -3.96 5.76
N GLY A 907 -10.32 -4.40 4.77
CA GLY A 907 -10.07 -3.68 3.52
C GLY A 907 -9.13 -2.47 3.67
N ASP A 908 -8.62 -2.21 4.88
CA ASP A 908 -7.59 -1.21 5.11
C ASP A 908 -6.20 -1.81 4.82
N LEU A 909 -5.30 -0.98 4.30
CA LEU A 909 -3.88 -1.28 4.12
C LEU A 909 -3.09 -0.69 5.28
N GLY A 910 -2.12 -1.45 5.76
CA GLY A 910 -1.19 -0.98 6.78
C GLY A 910 0.09 -1.80 6.81
N ARG A 911 0.96 -1.47 7.76
CA ARG A 911 2.25 -2.16 7.95
C ARG A 911 2.71 -2.08 9.39
N TYR A 912 3.45 -3.10 9.81
CA TYR A 912 4.22 -3.04 11.04
C TYR A 912 5.42 -2.10 10.89
N ILE A 913 5.64 -1.26 11.89
CA ILE A 913 6.85 -0.44 12.05
C ILE A 913 7.61 -0.95 13.29
N ALA A 914 8.45 -0.12 13.91
CA ALA A 914 9.18 -0.52 15.12
C ALA A 914 8.25 -0.76 16.33
N ASN A 915 8.70 -1.64 17.25
CA ASN A 915 8.05 -1.96 18.52
C ASN A 915 6.65 -2.59 18.40
N GLY A 916 6.37 -3.26 17.28
CA GLY A 916 5.07 -3.87 17.00
C GLY A 916 3.94 -2.86 16.78
N LEU A 917 4.25 -1.59 16.51
CA LEU A 917 3.25 -0.58 16.16
C LEU A 917 2.78 -0.79 14.72
N ILE A 918 1.51 -0.48 14.46
CA ILE A 918 0.91 -0.53 13.13
C ILE A 918 0.63 0.88 12.63
N GLU A 919 1.12 1.18 11.43
CA GLU A 919 0.81 2.37 10.65
C GLU A 919 -0.29 2.04 9.64
N ILE A 920 -1.33 2.88 9.55
CA ILE A 920 -2.36 2.80 8.50
C ILE A 920 -1.90 3.59 7.27
N LEU A 921 -2.11 3.01 6.09
CA LEU A 921 -1.72 3.60 4.80
C LEU A 921 -2.92 4.03 3.94
N GLY A 922 -4.14 3.68 4.35
CA GLY A 922 -5.38 3.98 3.64
C GLY A 922 -6.14 2.70 3.26
N ARG A 923 -6.96 2.77 2.21
CA ARG A 923 -7.75 1.63 1.70
C ARG A 923 -7.33 1.26 0.29
N GLU A 924 -7.51 -0.01 -0.06
CA GLU A 924 -7.34 -0.48 -1.43
C GLU A 924 -8.64 -0.36 -2.25
N ASP A 925 -9.79 -0.40 -1.59
CA ASP A 925 -11.11 -0.26 -2.21
C ASP A 925 -11.53 1.22 -2.35
N ASN A 926 -12.66 1.45 -3.04
CA ASN A 926 -13.21 2.80 -3.27
C ASN A 926 -13.96 3.35 -2.04
N GLN A 927 -13.86 2.73 -0.88
CA GLN A 927 -14.51 3.22 0.33
C GLN A 927 -13.69 4.38 0.90
N VAL A 928 -14.39 5.43 1.32
CA VAL A 928 -13.76 6.64 1.87
C VAL A 928 -14.34 6.97 3.24
N LYS A 929 -13.53 7.61 4.08
CA LYS A 929 -13.98 8.23 5.32
C LYS A 929 -14.05 9.73 5.09
N ILE A 930 -15.22 10.32 5.33
CA ILE A 930 -15.46 11.77 5.18
C ILE A 930 -16.15 12.25 6.45
N ASN A 931 -15.50 13.15 7.19
CA ASN A 931 -16.03 13.70 8.46
C ASN A 931 -16.44 12.60 9.46
N GLY A 932 -15.70 11.48 9.50
CA GLY A 932 -16.02 10.33 10.34
C GLY A 932 -17.06 9.35 9.78
N TYR A 933 -17.77 9.70 8.70
CA TYR A 933 -18.70 8.79 8.05
C TYR A 933 -17.96 7.84 7.12
N ARG A 934 -18.23 6.54 7.29
CA ARG A 934 -17.78 5.50 6.36
C ARG A 934 -18.73 5.49 5.16
N ILE A 935 -18.22 5.91 4.01
CA ILE A 935 -19.03 6.09 2.78
C ILE A 935 -18.52 5.14 1.70
N GLU A 936 -19.42 4.29 1.22
CA GLU A 936 -19.21 3.47 0.03
C GLU A 936 -19.60 4.29 -1.20
N LEU A 937 -18.62 4.70 -2.01
CA LEU A 937 -18.89 5.51 -3.20
C LEU A 937 -19.85 4.79 -4.18
N GLY A 938 -19.80 3.46 -4.21
CA GLY A 938 -20.71 2.62 -4.99
C GLY A 938 -22.19 2.73 -4.59
N GLU A 939 -22.51 3.09 -3.33
CA GLU A 939 -23.90 3.30 -2.91
C GLU A 939 -24.50 4.55 -3.54
N ILE A 940 -23.68 5.58 -3.66
CA ILE A 940 -24.04 6.83 -4.34
C ILE A 940 -24.13 6.58 -5.85
N GLU A 941 -23.18 5.80 -6.43
CA GLU A 941 -23.23 5.39 -7.85
C GLU A 941 -24.54 4.67 -8.16
N ALA A 942 -24.92 3.67 -7.37
CA ALA A 942 -26.14 2.89 -7.55
C ALA A 942 -27.41 3.75 -7.45
N CYS A 943 -27.46 4.67 -6.48
CA CYS A 943 -28.59 5.60 -6.33
C CYS A 943 -28.76 6.48 -7.57
N LEU A 944 -27.68 7.09 -8.08
CA LEU A 944 -27.78 7.99 -9.24
C LEU A 944 -28.02 7.24 -10.55
N LEU A 945 -27.52 6.00 -10.66
CA LEU A 945 -27.79 5.09 -11.79
C LEU A 945 -29.26 4.68 -11.88
N ALA A 946 -30.04 4.77 -10.79
CA ALA A 946 -31.47 4.46 -10.81
C ALA A 946 -32.31 5.46 -11.62
N HIS A 947 -31.75 6.64 -11.97
CA HIS A 947 -32.43 7.63 -12.78
C HIS A 947 -32.45 7.25 -14.27
N GLN A 948 -33.63 7.28 -14.91
CA GLN A 948 -33.86 6.81 -16.28
C GLN A 948 -32.98 7.45 -17.38
N ASN A 949 -32.47 8.66 -17.15
CA ASN A 949 -31.64 9.41 -18.09
C ASN A 949 -30.13 9.29 -17.81
N THR A 950 -29.73 8.42 -16.88
CA THR A 950 -28.33 8.21 -16.49
C THR A 950 -27.79 6.91 -17.09
N ASN A 951 -26.64 6.95 -17.76
CA ASN A 951 -26.01 5.78 -18.39
C ASN A 951 -24.80 5.27 -17.60
N HIS A 952 -23.91 6.17 -17.18
CA HIS A 952 -22.78 5.84 -16.31
C HIS A 952 -22.68 6.86 -15.18
N VAL A 953 -22.35 6.37 -13.98
CA VAL A 953 -22.02 7.20 -12.82
C VAL A 953 -20.72 6.68 -12.24
N VAL A 954 -19.82 7.60 -11.94
CA VAL A 954 -18.63 7.34 -11.14
C VAL A 954 -18.62 8.38 -10.04
N ILE A 955 -18.44 7.93 -8.81
CA ILE A 955 -18.29 8.83 -7.68
C ILE A 955 -16.82 8.80 -7.26
N ASP A 956 -16.26 9.98 -7.09
CA ASP A 956 -14.95 10.16 -6.49
C ASP A 956 -15.03 11.10 -5.28
N ALA A 957 -14.01 11.04 -4.44
CA ALA A 957 -13.92 11.92 -3.28
C ALA A 957 -12.57 12.65 -3.22
N PRO A 958 -12.29 13.56 -4.18
CA PRO A 958 -11.03 14.29 -4.21
C PRO A 958 -10.90 15.26 -3.03
N VAL A 959 -9.65 15.50 -2.63
CA VAL A 959 -9.30 16.48 -1.58
C VAL A 959 -9.08 17.83 -2.23
N HIS A 960 -9.75 18.86 -1.72
CA HIS A 960 -9.60 20.22 -2.18
C HIS A 960 -8.22 20.77 -1.75
N ALA A 961 -7.41 21.22 -2.72
CA ALA A 961 -6.00 21.52 -2.50
C ALA A 961 -5.76 22.66 -1.48
N LYS A 962 -6.65 23.65 -1.43
CA LYS A 962 -6.54 24.80 -0.49
C LYS A 962 -7.07 24.51 0.92
N THR A 963 -8.19 23.78 1.05
CA THR A 963 -8.89 23.58 2.34
C THR A 963 -8.50 22.27 3.02
N GLY A 964 -7.93 21.31 2.27
CA GLY A 964 -7.64 19.96 2.76
C GLY A 964 -8.89 19.11 3.00
N GLN A 965 -10.09 19.63 2.70
CA GLN A 965 -11.35 18.91 2.88
C GLN A 965 -11.63 17.97 1.71
N ARG A 966 -12.32 16.86 1.99
CA ARG A 966 -12.70 15.86 1.01
C ARG A 966 -14.15 16.09 0.58
N HIS A 967 -14.42 16.22 -0.72
CA HIS A 967 -15.76 16.45 -1.26
C HIS A 967 -16.22 15.28 -2.11
N ILE A 968 -17.50 14.92 -2.03
CA ILE A 968 -18.10 13.90 -2.89
C ILE A 968 -18.44 14.54 -4.24
N VAL A 969 -17.77 14.08 -5.29
CA VAL A 969 -17.98 14.55 -6.66
C VAL A 969 -18.60 13.42 -7.48
N SER A 970 -19.74 13.71 -8.09
CA SER A 970 -20.41 12.78 -8.99
C SER A 970 -20.11 13.12 -10.44
N TYR A 971 -19.63 12.12 -11.19
CA TYR A 971 -19.37 12.21 -12.62
C TYR A 971 -20.43 11.39 -13.34
N ILE A 972 -21.19 12.03 -14.22
CA ILE A 972 -22.37 11.42 -14.84
C ILE A 972 -22.27 11.49 -16.36
N VAL A 973 -22.44 10.36 -17.03
CA VAL A 973 -22.69 10.29 -18.46
C VAL A 973 -24.19 10.07 -18.67
N PRO A 974 -24.92 11.03 -19.24
CA PRO A 974 -26.34 10.86 -19.55
C PRO A 974 -26.55 9.90 -20.74
N VAL A 975 -27.74 9.30 -20.82
CA VAL A 975 -28.11 8.35 -21.90
C VAL A 975 -28.02 9.00 -23.29
N ASN A 976 -28.43 10.27 -23.42
CA ASN A 976 -28.27 11.05 -24.65
C ASN A 976 -27.71 12.44 -24.33
N ALA A 977 -26.39 12.56 -24.30
CA ALA A 977 -25.72 13.85 -24.04
C ALA A 977 -26.10 14.94 -25.07
N GLU A 978 -26.43 14.56 -26.32
CA GLU A 978 -26.73 15.50 -27.41
C GLU A 978 -28.16 16.08 -27.39
N THR A 979 -29.10 15.46 -26.67
CA THR A 979 -30.51 15.91 -26.60
C THR A 979 -30.89 16.44 -25.21
N LEU A 980 -29.93 16.61 -24.31
CA LEU A 980 -30.16 17.21 -23.01
C LEU A 980 -30.35 18.72 -23.17
N HIS A 981 -31.60 19.14 -23.33
CA HIS A 981 -31.95 20.55 -23.55
C HIS A 981 -31.65 21.45 -22.34
N GLU A 982 -31.65 20.89 -21.13
CA GLU A 982 -31.41 21.61 -19.87
C GLU A 982 -30.53 20.80 -18.90
N PRO A 983 -29.19 20.92 -18.99
CA PRO A 983 -28.24 20.22 -18.12
C PRO A 983 -28.44 20.49 -16.62
N GLY A 984 -28.74 21.74 -16.25
CA GLY A 984 -29.00 22.14 -14.86
C GLY A 984 -30.24 21.45 -14.27
N HIS A 985 -31.35 21.39 -15.03
CA HIS A 985 -32.56 20.72 -14.58
C HIS A 985 -32.33 19.22 -14.34
N PHE A 986 -31.49 18.58 -15.16
CA PHE A 986 -31.12 17.18 -14.97
C PHE A 986 -30.25 16.96 -13.72
N GLN A 987 -29.27 17.84 -13.47
CA GLN A 987 -28.48 17.82 -12.23
C GLN A 987 -29.38 17.99 -11.00
N ASP A 988 -30.37 18.89 -11.05
CA ASP A 988 -31.34 19.09 -9.98
C ASP A 988 -32.21 17.84 -9.74
N GLN A 989 -32.66 17.16 -10.80
CA GLN A 989 -33.37 15.89 -10.68
C GLN A 989 -32.53 14.80 -9.98
N LEU A 990 -31.24 14.72 -10.31
CA LEU A 990 -30.31 13.78 -9.66
C LEU A 990 -30.05 14.15 -8.19
N ARG A 991 -29.94 15.45 -7.88
CA ARG A 991 -29.80 15.95 -6.51
C ARG A 991 -31.02 15.62 -5.67
N GLU A 992 -32.22 15.81 -6.21
CA GLU A 992 -33.48 15.45 -5.53
C GLU A 992 -33.64 13.95 -5.34
N LEU A 993 -33.22 13.13 -6.31
CA LEU A 993 -33.20 11.67 -6.17
C LEU A 993 -32.25 11.23 -5.04
N ALA A 994 -31.03 11.79 -5.02
CA ALA A 994 -30.06 11.52 -3.96
C ALA A 994 -30.61 11.92 -2.58
N ARG A 995 -31.18 13.12 -2.45
CA ARG A 995 -31.77 13.61 -1.18
C ARG A 995 -32.92 12.73 -0.67
N LYS A 996 -33.69 12.11 -1.56
CA LYS A 996 -34.81 11.21 -1.18
C LYS A 996 -34.34 9.84 -0.72
N THR A 997 -33.18 9.38 -1.19
CA THR A 997 -32.75 7.98 -1.07
C THR A 997 -31.54 7.80 -0.16
N LEU A 998 -30.63 8.77 -0.16
CA LEU A 998 -29.36 8.74 0.56
C LEU A 998 -29.42 9.62 1.82
N PRO A 999 -28.64 9.28 2.86
CA PRO A 999 -28.35 10.19 3.96
C PRO A 999 -27.73 11.50 3.46
N SER A 1000 -27.97 12.61 4.17
CA SER A 1000 -27.48 13.95 3.79
C SER A 1000 -25.96 14.01 3.59
N TYR A 1001 -25.18 13.31 4.43
CA TYR A 1001 -23.72 13.24 4.33
C TYR A 1001 -23.18 12.43 3.13
N MET A 1002 -24.05 11.68 2.44
CA MET A 1002 -23.70 10.93 1.22
C MET A 1002 -24.12 11.65 -0.07
N VAL A 1003 -24.90 12.74 0.04
CA VAL A 1003 -25.35 13.48 -1.13
C VAL A 1003 -24.13 14.21 -1.76
N PRO A 1004 -23.83 13.97 -3.05
CA PRO A 1004 -22.73 14.65 -3.73
C PRO A 1004 -22.82 16.18 -3.63
N SER A 1005 -21.67 16.82 -3.39
CA SER A 1005 -21.55 18.28 -3.44
C SER A 1005 -21.58 18.78 -4.89
N TYR A 1006 -20.98 18.01 -5.81
CA TYR A 1006 -20.84 18.40 -7.21
C TYR A 1006 -21.40 17.32 -8.16
N TYR A 1007 -22.05 17.76 -9.24
CA TYR A 1007 -22.60 16.91 -10.30
C TYR A 1007 -22.00 17.31 -11.65
N ILE A 1008 -20.91 16.66 -12.05
CA ILE A 1008 -20.19 16.94 -13.29
C ILE A 1008 -20.72 16.05 -14.41
N LEU A 1009 -21.29 16.66 -15.45
CA LEU A 1009 -21.75 15.94 -16.64
C LEU A 1009 -20.57 15.73 -17.60
N LEU A 1010 -20.38 14.49 -18.03
CA LEU A 1010 -19.35 14.10 -18.99
C LEU A 1010 -20.01 13.57 -20.27
N HIS A 1011 -19.40 13.83 -21.42
CA HIS A 1011 -19.82 13.21 -22.68
C HIS A 1011 -19.54 11.70 -22.70
N HIS A 1012 -18.45 11.28 -22.08
CA HIS A 1012 -18.05 9.88 -21.93
C HIS A 1012 -17.17 9.75 -20.68
N MET A 1013 -17.13 8.55 -20.08
CA MET A 1013 -16.22 8.29 -18.96
C MET A 1013 -14.78 8.22 -19.48
N PRO A 1014 -13.81 8.90 -18.86
CA PRO A 1014 -12.40 8.70 -19.19
C PRO A 1014 -12.02 7.27 -18.82
N LEU A 1015 -11.47 6.54 -19.78
CA LEU A 1015 -11.04 5.16 -19.59
C LEU A 1015 -9.52 5.08 -19.76
N THR A 1016 -8.88 4.28 -18.91
CA THR A 1016 -7.53 3.77 -19.10
C THR A 1016 -7.47 2.93 -20.38
N SER A 1017 -6.27 2.72 -20.91
CA SER A 1017 -6.03 1.86 -22.09
C SER A 1017 -6.54 0.43 -21.92
N ASN A 1018 -6.73 -0.03 -20.67
CA ASN A 1018 -7.27 -1.35 -20.34
C ASN A 1018 -8.81 -1.36 -20.21
N GLY A 1019 -9.50 -0.27 -20.60
CA GLY A 1019 -10.96 -0.16 -20.55
C GLY A 1019 -11.55 0.02 -19.14
N LYS A 1020 -10.72 0.21 -18.10
CA LYS A 1020 -11.16 0.61 -16.76
C LYS A 1020 -11.28 2.12 -16.65
N ILE A 1021 -12.15 2.65 -15.80
CA ILE A 1021 -12.28 4.10 -15.56
C ILE A 1021 -10.95 4.68 -15.07
N ASP A 1022 -10.50 5.76 -15.70
CA ASP A 1022 -9.31 6.51 -15.29
C ASP A 1022 -9.71 7.64 -14.34
N ARG A 1023 -9.75 7.33 -13.04
CA ARG A 1023 -10.13 8.30 -11.99
C ARG A 1023 -9.19 9.51 -11.92
N LYS A 1024 -7.92 9.37 -12.31
CA LYS A 1024 -6.94 10.48 -12.28
C LYS A 1024 -7.19 11.52 -13.36
N SER A 1025 -7.87 11.11 -14.43
CA SER A 1025 -8.24 11.97 -15.55
C SER A 1025 -9.64 12.57 -15.41
N LEU A 1026 -10.32 12.33 -14.27
CA LEU A 1026 -11.59 12.98 -13.97
C LEU A 1026 -11.34 14.47 -13.66
N PRO A 1027 -12.13 15.39 -14.25
CA PRO A 1027 -11.95 16.82 -14.01
C PRO A 1027 -12.29 17.17 -12.56
N LEU A 1028 -11.48 17.99 -11.91
CA LEU A 1028 -11.81 18.47 -10.56
C LEU A 1028 -12.78 19.66 -10.68
N PRO A 1029 -13.77 19.80 -9.79
CA PRO A 1029 -14.66 20.97 -9.79
C PRO A 1029 -13.91 22.31 -9.61
N TRP A 1030 -12.72 22.24 -8.99
CA TRP A 1030 -11.90 23.37 -8.58
C TRP A 1030 -10.52 23.41 -9.26
N SER A 1031 -10.31 22.68 -10.37
CA SER A 1031 -9.03 22.80 -11.08
C SER A 1031 -8.89 24.18 -11.71
N ASP A 1032 -7.80 24.88 -11.39
CA ASP A 1032 -7.32 26.11 -12.04
C ASP A 1032 -6.88 25.84 -13.49
N THR A 1033 -7.77 25.27 -14.30
CA THR A 1033 -7.61 25.19 -15.75
C THR A 1033 -8.27 26.41 -16.37
N GLU A 1034 -7.40 27.35 -16.75
CA GLU A 1034 -7.55 28.41 -17.74
C GLU A 1034 -8.82 28.26 -18.62
N GLU A 1035 -9.93 28.93 -18.24
CA GLU A 1035 -10.91 29.57 -19.16
C GLU A 1035 -12.13 30.24 -18.50
N ASN A 1036 -12.30 30.21 -17.16
CA ASN A 1036 -13.33 31.03 -16.48
C ASN A 1036 -12.73 32.20 -15.69
N THR A 1037 -12.16 33.19 -16.39
CA THR A 1037 -12.21 34.56 -15.91
C THR A 1037 -13.52 35.19 -16.40
N ASP A 1038 -14.65 34.71 -15.88
CA ASP A 1038 -15.85 35.53 -15.91
C ASP A 1038 -15.65 36.66 -14.89
N PHE A 1039 -16.02 37.87 -15.30
CA PHE A 1039 -15.91 39.06 -14.46
C PHE A 1039 -16.65 38.82 -13.14
N MET A 1040 -15.96 38.97 -12.00
CA MET A 1040 -16.61 38.96 -10.69
C MET A 1040 -17.80 39.92 -10.70
N VAL A 1041 -18.98 39.38 -10.42
CA VAL A 1041 -20.23 40.14 -10.37
C VAL A 1041 -20.25 40.94 -9.07
N GLU A 1042 -20.16 42.25 -9.19
CA GLU A 1042 -20.29 43.17 -8.04
C GLU A 1042 -21.69 43.04 -7.39
N PRO A 1043 -21.79 43.13 -6.05
CA PRO A 1043 -23.07 43.10 -5.35
C PRO A 1043 -23.98 44.24 -5.81
N ALA A 1044 -25.24 43.91 -6.14
CA ALA A 1044 -26.21 44.86 -6.68
C ALA A 1044 -26.80 45.78 -5.61
N ASN A 1045 -26.70 45.41 -4.32
CA ASN A 1045 -27.22 46.20 -3.21
C ASN A 1045 -26.39 46.02 -1.91
N GLU A 1046 -26.72 46.82 -0.88
CA GLU A 1046 -26.00 46.84 0.40
C GLU A 1046 -26.12 45.52 1.19
N ILE A 1047 -27.22 44.79 0.99
CA ILE A 1047 -27.46 43.50 1.66
C ILE A 1047 -26.57 42.42 1.04
N GLU A 1048 -26.50 42.33 -0.29
CA GLU A 1048 -25.56 41.46 -1.00
C GLU A 1048 -24.12 41.77 -0.63
N ALA A 1049 -23.74 43.05 -0.54
CA ALA A 1049 -22.39 43.46 -0.16
C ALA A 1049 -22.02 43.05 1.27
N LYS A 1050 -22.98 43.10 2.21
CA LYS A 1050 -22.79 42.63 3.58
C LYS A 1050 -22.71 41.11 3.66
N ILE A 1051 -23.60 40.39 2.96
CA ILE A 1051 -23.59 38.93 2.91
C ILE A 1051 -22.28 38.43 2.30
N LEU A 1052 -21.81 39.03 1.20
CA LEU A 1052 -20.53 38.70 0.57
C LEU A 1052 -19.37 38.83 1.56
N LYS A 1053 -19.30 39.93 2.31
CA LYS A 1053 -18.27 40.10 3.35
C LYS A 1053 -18.36 39.07 4.46
N LEU A 1054 -19.59 38.71 4.88
CA LEU A 1054 -19.80 37.69 5.91
C LEU A 1054 -19.36 36.31 5.41
N TRP A 1055 -19.63 35.98 4.15
CA TRP A 1055 -19.17 34.73 3.53
C TRP A 1055 -17.65 34.71 3.44
N GLN A 1056 -17.02 35.80 2.98
CA GLN A 1056 -15.56 35.89 2.87
C GLN A 1056 -14.89 35.74 4.24
N ALA A 1057 -15.45 36.38 5.28
CA ALA A 1057 -14.97 36.25 6.65
C ALA A 1057 -15.14 34.82 7.20
N GLN A 1058 -16.25 34.16 6.87
CA GLN A 1058 -16.57 32.82 7.35
C GLN A 1058 -15.73 31.74 6.65
N LEU A 1059 -15.46 31.91 5.35
CA LEU A 1059 -14.74 30.96 4.49
C LEU A 1059 -13.23 31.23 4.43
N GLN A 1060 -12.79 32.39 4.93
CA GLN A 1060 -11.39 32.82 5.00
C GLN A 1060 -10.71 32.98 3.62
N HIS A 1061 -11.47 33.32 2.58
CA HIS A 1061 -10.96 33.69 1.25
C HIS A 1061 -11.93 34.63 0.53
N ASP A 1062 -11.47 35.32 -0.53
CA ASP A 1062 -12.22 36.33 -1.30
C ASP A 1062 -12.31 36.04 -2.81
N ASP A 1063 -11.98 34.82 -3.22
CA ASP A 1063 -11.93 34.36 -4.63
C ASP A 1063 -13.33 34.03 -5.23
N PHE A 1064 -14.41 34.71 -4.81
CA PHE A 1064 -15.79 34.44 -5.26
C PHE A 1064 -16.69 35.68 -5.25
N ASP A 1065 -17.80 35.63 -6.00
CA ASP A 1065 -18.75 36.74 -6.18
C ASP A 1065 -20.18 36.40 -5.72
N VAL A 1066 -21.15 37.29 -6.02
CA VAL A 1066 -22.54 37.14 -5.56
C VAL A 1066 -23.35 36.04 -6.27
N THR A 1067 -22.81 35.49 -7.35
CA THR A 1067 -23.41 34.40 -8.14
C THR A 1067 -22.93 33.01 -7.73
N ASP A 1068 -21.86 32.95 -6.95
CA ASP A 1068 -21.27 31.71 -6.46
C ASP A 1068 -22.05 31.10 -5.30
N GLY A 1069 -22.14 29.78 -5.30
CA GLY A 1069 -22.87 29.03 -4.29
C GLY A 1069 -22.08 28.81 -3.01
N PHE A 1070 -22.64 29.06 -1.82
CA PHE A 1070 -21.99 28.95 -0.51
C PHE A 1070 -21.24 27.64 -0.31
N PHE A 1071 -21.85 26.52 -0.67
CA PHE A 1071 -21.25 25.19 -0.56
C PHE A 1071 -20.27 24.88 -1.70
N ASP A 1072 -20.42 25.56 -2.84
CA ASP A 1072 -19.55 25.41 -4.01
C ASP A 1072 -18.18 26.06 -3.78
N ILE A 1073 -18.14 27.13 -2.97
CA ILE A 1073 -16.94 27.91 -2.62
C ILE A 1073 -16.27 27.49 -1.29
N GLY A 1074 -16.57 26.28 -0.81
CA GLY A 1074 -15.93 25.71 0.40
C GLY A 1074 -16.71 25.93 1.69
N GLY A 1075 -17.96 26.39 1.63
CA GLY A 1075 -18.87 26.33 2.77
C GLY A 1075 -19.27 24.89 3.09
N ASP A 1076 -19.34 24.57 4.37
CA ASP A 1076 -19.88 23.32 4.87
C ASP A 1076 -20.93 23.61 5.94
N SER A 1077 -21.53 22.58 6.54
CA SER A 1077 -22.52 22.74 7.60
C SER A 1077 -21.99 23.53 8.80
N LEU A 1078 -20.68 23.48 9.06
CA LEU A 1078 -20.02 24.19 10.15
C LEU A 1078 -19.82 25.67 9.82
N HIS A 1079 -19.46 25.98 8.57
CA HIS A 1079 -19.43 27.34 8.05
C HIS A 1079 -20.83 27.95 8.01
N ALA A 1080 -21.85 27.15 7.66
CA ALA A 1080 -23.25 27.60 7.65
C ALA A 1080 -23.75 28.01 9.04
N VAL A 1081 -23.39 27.25 10.08
CA VAL A 1081 -23.73 27.59 11.47
C VAL A 1081 -23.01 28.87 11.93
N GLY A 1082 -21.72 29.01 11.63
CA GLY A 1082 -20.98 30.24 11.92
C GLY A 1082 -21.54 31.47 11.18
N LEU A 1083 -21.88 31.28 9.91
CA LEU A 1083 -22.52 32.30 9.08
C LEU A 1083 -23.88 32.71 9.65
N LEU A 1084 -24.70 31.77 10.13
CA LEU A 1084 -25.99 32.06 10.74
C LEU A 1084 -25.83 32.98 11.96
N SER A 1085 -24.85 32.70 12.83
CA SER A 1085 -24.56 33.58 13.97
C SER A 1085 -24.14 34.99 13.52
N ALA A 1086 -23.31 35.09 12.48
CA ALA A 1086 -22.85 36.38 11.96
C ALA A 1086 -23.99 37.18 11.29
N LEU A 1087 -24.88 36.51 10.55
CA LEU A 1087 -26.07 37.10 9.94
C LEU A 1087 -27.05 37.64 10.99
N ARG A 1088 -27.26 36.92 12.10
CA ARG A 1088 -28.08 37.40 13.22
C ARG A 1088 -27.56 38.72 13.78
N GLN A 1089 -26.24 38.80 13.96
CA GLN A 1089 -25.61 39.98 14.55
C GLN A 1089 -25.66 41.18 13.61
N GLU A 1090 -25.36 40.96 12.31
CA GLU A 1090 -25.30 42.04 11.32
C GLU A 1090 -26.69 42.58 10.96
N PHE A 1091 -27.68 41.69 10.79
CA PHE A 1091 -29.03 42.06 10.32
C PHE A 1091 -30.11 42.10 11.42
N LYS A 1092 -29.75 41.82 12.68
CA LYS A 1092 -30.66 41.84 13.85
C LYS A 1092 -31.89 40.93 13.72
N ILE A 1093 -31.70 39.77 13.10
CA ILE A 1093 -32.77 38.81 12.82
C ILE A 1093 -33.18 38.07 14.11
N THR A 1094 -34.49 38.00 14.39
CA THR A 1094 -35.06 37.24 15.51
C THR A 1094 -35.18 35.72 15.22
N PRO A 1095 -35.26 34.86 16.25
CA PRO A 1095 -35.18 33.40 16.07
C PRO A 1095 -36.25 32.74 15.20
N VAL A 1096 -37.36 33.44 14.95
CA VAL A 1096 -38.51 32.93 14.19
C VAL A 1096 -38.22 32.80 12.69
N GLY A 1097 -37.16 33.44 12.17
CA GLY A 1097 -36.75 33.36 10.76
C GLY A 1097 -35.55 32.44 10.49
N GLU A 1098 -35.04 31.72 11.50
CA GLU A 1098 -33.80 30.94 11.37
C GLU A 1098 -33.95 29.72 10.46
N GLN A 1099 -35.11 29.08 10.51
CA GLN A 1099 -35.40 27.94 9.67
C GLN A 1099 -35.47 28.34 8.19
N ASP A 1100 -36.03 29.51 7.88
CA ASP A 1100 -36.07 30.08 6.52
C ASP A 1100 -34.67 30.48 6.01
N ILE A 1101 -33.75 30.86 6.90
CA ILE A 1101 -32.35 31.17 6.55
C ILE A 1101 -31.57 29.89 6.25
N ILE A 1102 -31.72 28.86 7.08
CA ILE A 1102 -31.05 27.58 6.88
C ILE A 1102 -31.61 26.92 5.62
N GLU A 1103 -32.94 26.78 5.50
CA GLU A 1103 -33.58 26.28 4.29
C GLU A 1103 -33.21 27.14 3.08
N GLY A 1104 -33.16 28.46 3.24
CA GLY A 1104 -32.72 29.41 2.23
C GLY A 1104 -31.31 29.16 1.73
N LEU A 1105 -30.34 28.96 2.63
CA LEU A 1105 -28.94 28.68 2.28
C LEU A 1105 -28.80 27.32 1.57
N PHE A 1106 -29.60 26.32 1.95
CA PHE A 1106 -29.60 24.97 1.36
C PHE A 1106 -30.41 24.86 0.05
N MET A 1107 -31.39 25.73 -0.17
CA MET A 1107 -32.25 25.79 -1.37
C MET A 1107 -31.72 26.77 -2.43
N ASN A 1108 -31.01 27.82 -1.99
CA ASN A 1108 -30.54 28.91 -2.83
C ASN A 1108 -29.06 29.13 -2.54
N SER A 1109 -28.18 28.47 -3.31
CA SER A 1109 -26.77 28.44 -2.96
C SER A 1109 -26.08 29.79 -3.11
N ASN A 1110 -26.54 30.73 -3.94
CA ASN A 1110 -25.82 31.99 -4.19
C ASN A 1110 -26.35 33.22 -3.46
N ILE A 1111 -25.49 34.23 -3.30
CA ILE A 1111 -25.78 35.46 -2.54
C ILE A 1111 -26.97 36.23 -3.12
N GLN A 1112 -27.14 36.28 -4.43
CA GLN A 1112 -28.27 36.98 -5.09
C GLN A 1112 -29.64 36.40 -4.75
N SER A 1113 -29.74 35.08 -4.61
CA SER A 1113 -30.98 34.39 -4.27
C SER A 1113 -31.19 34.37 -2.75
N PHE A 1114 -30.10 34.22 -1.99
CA PHE A 1114 -30.10 34.27 -0.53
C PHE A 1114 -30.42 35.66 0.04
N SER A 1115 -29.94 36.74 -0.60
CA SER A 1115 -30.20 38.13 -0.18
C SER A 1115 -31.69 38.47 -0.15
N ARG A 1116 -32.49 37.90 -1.08
CA ARG A 1116 -33.96 38.09 -1.14
C ARG A 1116 -34.68 37.49 0.06
N ILE A 1117 -34.17 36.37 0.59
CA ILE A 1117 -34.72 35.73 1.79
C ILE A 1117 -34.43 36.61 3.00
N ILE A 1118 -33.19 37.08 3.12
CA ILE A 1118 -32.79 38.01 4.18
C ILE A 1118 -33.61 39.32 4.09
N GLU A 1119 -33.82 39.86 2.90
CA GLU A 1119 -34.70 41.03 2.68
C GLU A 1119 -36.15 40.76 3.12
N THR A 1120 -36.70 39.60 2.80
CA THR A 1120 -38.07 39.22 3.18
C THR A 1120 -38.21 39.08 4.70
N ILE A 1121 -37.19 38.55 5.37
CA ILE A 1121 -37.14 38.41 6.82
C ILE A 1121 -37.02 39.78 7.51
N ILE A 1122 -36.16 40.66 6.99
CA ILE A 1122 -36.02 42.03 7.51
C ILE A 1122 -37.33 42.80 7.34
N GLN A 1123 -38.00 42.66 6.18
CA GLN A 1123 -39.28 43.33 5.92
C GLN A 1123 -40.42 42.77 6.77
N SER A 1124 -40.48 41.45 6.98
CA SER A 1124 -41.52 40.83 7.82
C SER A 1124 -41.36 41.18 9.30
N GLN A 1125 -40.13 41.34 9.78
CA GLN A 1125 -39.84 41.84 11.13
C GLN A 1125 -40.21 43.31 11.29
N ALA A 1126 -39.92 44.17 10.29
CA ALA A 1126 -40.29 45.57 10.31
C ALA A 1126 -41.81 45.81 10.31
N VAL A 1127 -42.61 44.89 9.74
CA VAL A 1127 -44.08 44.93 9.75
C VAL A 1127 -44.67 44.44 11.09
N ASN A 1128 -43.96 43.57 11.82
CA ASN A 1128 -44.38 43.13 13.15
C ASN A 1128 -43.98 44.10 14.28
N ASP A 1129 -42.98 44.97 14.05
CA ASP A 1129 -42.55 46.03 14.98
C ASP A 1129 -43.31 47.37 14.81
N LEU A 1130 -44.17 47.48 13.79
CA LEU A 1130 -45.10 48.60 13.53
C LEU A 1130 -46.52 48.26 14.01
#